data_AF-A0A9E3WIM4-F1
#
_entry.id   AF-A0A9E3WIM4-F1
#
_cell.length_a   1.000
_cell.length_b   1.000
_cell.length_c   1.000
_cell.angle_alpha   90.00
_cell.angle_beta   90.00
_cell.angle_gamma   90.00
#
_symmetry.space_group_name_H-M   'P 1'
#
loop_
_entity.id
_entity.type
_entity.pdbx_description
1 polymer ?
#
loop_
_entity_poly.entity_id
_entity_poly.type
_entity_poly.pdbx_seq_one_letter_code
_entity_poly.pdbx_strand_id
1 'polypeptide(L)'
;MPTLARAATSLLSLLLLAVPSSALAAPSRPPSDPLVEALSTAGLSEDRLGFAPEGDWLRYPDPRQIPYVNRMFSDLFAHPDRIDDALRLMAQASRDFLSPAYRAVSDDGLFRAAYFTGWDLRLSGHRDYTAALDEKAPTGPGAEDPLVFAVERLYRDLDLPFDLVRLDKPADFPRRREDARAAAAKLDPELRAIVAQAVLDLADALRWHRIAFTRVDGKDMIAVSKLRDLGATQFDGMEYHPECDRVARDLDERALNTSSRKVVAAGERLVKSLQKWVAGTKADLAAQRLDLLTPAGRIVVAGSGNNTHEASDTLLLVDLGGDDLYREGIGGSTLTQPVTLVVDLAGNDRYVAEDERVNAQGSGILGTGVLIDAAGDDEYRAYGSSQGYGLFGTGLLADLAGNDRYELTVEGQGAAEFGVGLLFDLAGSDAYRIVSGGQGFGGVGNGIGTLVDLEGNDSYFAEPDSAKAYRPDDHSQLRVNYSYAQGAAAGRRGDLEDGHSWAGGVGTLIDLNGNDTYRSGNWSIGSGYWYGIGWLYDASGDDLYSASVFSLASGAHFCIGALIDELGNDRYEGYGDSHTGMAFGHDFTIALLYDGGGNDTYRYGADGFGYAINMSLALFVDAGGDDTYVLDRGKEGFGITNFNVTDLAPNVTRNYLAWPVEVGLFLDAGGKDRYLERDPATGQETPSVARKDGARILRPASPLRDADGRYAGIFFDRAGASPGPIDWFRNRWSAMPPPAP
;
A
#
# COMPACT_ATOMS: atom_id res chain seq x y z
N MET A 1 69.49 -25.74 2.30
CA MET A 1 70.54 -26.77 2.12
C MET A 1 70.61 -27.60 3.40
N PRO A 2 70.80 -28.94 3.38
CA PRO A 2 71.18 -29.82 2.25
C PRO A 2 70.16 -30.99 2.04
N THR A 3 69.84 -31.34 0.78
CA THR A 3 70.26 -32.52 -0.02
C THR A 3 69.50 -33.84 0.21
N LEU A 4 68.72 -34.21 -0.83
CA LEU A 4 68.73 -35.46 -1.62
C LEU A 4 68.72 -36.83 -0.90
N ALA A 5 67.66 -37.60 -1.13
CA ALA A 5 67.62 -38.78 -2.02
C ALA A 5 66.73 -39.93 -1.47
N ARG A 6 65.71 -40.36 -2.23
CA ARG A 6 65.68 -41.65 -2.95
C ARG A 6 64.32 -41.94 -3.58
N ALA A 7 64.42 -42.61 -4.72
CA ALA A 7 63.41 -42.86 -5.73
C ALA A 7 62.68 -44.21 -5.56
N ALA A 8 61.47 -44.26 -6.11
CA ALA A 8 60.81 -45.35 -6.88
C ALA A 8 59.31 -44.98 -6.88
N THR A 9 58.54 -45.02 -7.98
CA THR A 9 58.33 -46.18 -8.86
C THR A 9 57.57 -45.75 -10.14
N SER A 10 58.00 -46.33 -11.25
CA SER A 10 57.39 -46.61 -12.56
C SER A 10 55.88 -46.35 -12.82
N LEU A 11 55.55 -45.80 -14.00
CA LEU A 11 54.87 -46.43 -15.18
C LEU A 11 54.33 -45.29 -16.09
N LEU A 12 54.86 -45.14 -17.31
CA LEU A 12 54.37 -45.71 -18.58
C LEU A 12 53.43 -44.76 -19.36
N SER A 13 54.04 -44.11 -20.35
CA SER A 13 53.57 -43.77 -21.70
C SER A 13 52.06 -43.60 -21.96
N LEU A 14 51.65 -42.38 -22.35
CA LEU A 14 50.46 -42.17 -23.18
C LEU A 14 50.78 -41.31 -24.41
N LEU A 15 50.28 -41.80 -25.56
CA LEU A 15 50.41 -41.26 -26.90
C LEU A 15 49.78 -39.87 -27.06
N LEU A 16 50.38 -39.08 -27.97
CA LEU A 16 49.86 -37.84 -28.53
C LEU A 16 48.48 -38.05 -29.19
N LEU A 17 47.51 -37.22 -28.80
CA LEU A 17 46.36 -36.83 -29.62
C LEU A 17 46.45 -35.31 -29.82
N ALA A 18 46.57 -34.90 -31.09
CA ALA A 18 46.53 -33.50 -31.48
C ALA A 18 45.10 -32.96 -31.32
N VAL A 19 44.94 -31.98 -30.44
CA VAL A 19 43.70 -31.18 -30.30
C VAL A 19 43.88 -29.91 -31.13
N PRO A 20 42.94 -29.54 -32.02
CA PRO A 20 43.03 -28.29 -32.78
C PRO A 20 42.92 -27.10 -31.82
N SER A 21 43.76 -26.09 -32.02
CA SER A 21 43.66 -24.80 -31.34
C SER A 21 42.33 -24.13 -31.67
N SER A 22 41.33 -24.34 -30.82
CA SER A 22 40.24 -23.37 -30.66
C SER A 22 40.83 -22.12 -30.04
N ALA A 23 40.87 -21.04 -30.82
CA ALA A 23 41.17 -19.72 -30.32
C ALA A 23 40.29 -19.46 -29.09
N LEU A 24 40.91 -19.23 -27.95
CA LEU A 24 40.25 -18.64 -26.80
C LEU A 24 39.72 -17.29 -27.27
N ALA A 25 38.44 -17.23 -27.59
CA ALA A 25 37.72 -15.97 -27.64
C ALA A 25 38.01 -15.27 -26.31
N ALA A 26 38.52 -14.04 -26.39
CA ALA A 26 38.60 -13.19 -25.21
C ALA A 26 37.22 -13.23 -24.53
N PRO A 27 37.13 -13.33 -23.19
CA PRO A 27 35.86 -13.19 -22.52
C PRO A 27 35.22 -11.90 -23.04
N SER A 28 34.05 -12.01 -23.65
CA SER A 28 33.22 -10.86 -23.99
C SER A 28 33.15 -10.01 -22.74
N ARG A 29 33.45 -8.70 -22.85
CA ARG A 29 33.21 -7.76 -21.75
C ARG A 29 31.82 -8.05 -21.17
N PRO A 30 31.64 -8.08 -19.84
CA PRO A 30 30.29 -8.11 -19.30
C PRO A 30 29.50 -6.99 -19.98
N PRO A 31 28.23 -7.21 -20.36
CA PRO A 31 27.42 -6.10 -20.86
C PRO A 31 27.47 -5.02 -19.80
N SER A 32 27.88 -3.81 -20.19
CA SER A 32 27.77 -2.65 -19.31
C SER A 32 26.31 -2.46 -18.92
N ASP A 33 26.09 -2.00 -17.70
CA ASP A 33 24.76 -1.69 -17.16
C ASP A 33 24.05 -0.68 -18.11
N PRO A 34 22.86 -1.00 -18.64
CA PRO A 34 22.13 -0.12 -19.56
C PRO A 34 21.85 1.28 -19.01
N LEU A 35 21.52 1.40 -17.72
CA LEU A 35 21.22 2.68 -17.10
C LEU A 35 22.47 3.54 -16.98
N VAL A 36 23.59 2.93 -16.56
CA VAL A 36 24.89 3.61 -16.53
C VAL A 36 25.31 4.05 -17.93
N GLU A 37 25.10 3.20 -18.95
CA GLU A 37 25.35 3.59 -20.33
C GLU A 37 24.51 4.80 -20.74
N ALA A 38 23.20 4.78 -20.47
CA ALA A 38 22.26 5.85 -20.83
C ALA A 38 22.66 7.18 -20.17
N LEU A 39 22.87 7.20 -18.86
CA LEU A 39 23.29 8.39 -18.12
C LEU A 39 24.63 8.94 -18.62
N SER A 40 25.59 8.05 -18.93
CA SER A 40 26.90 8.46 -19.42
C SER A 40 26.83 9.20 -20.77
N THR A 41 25.81 8.95 -21.59
CA THR A 41 25.62 9.69 -22.85
C THR A 41 25.37 11.17 -22.62
N ALA A 42 24.74 11.53 -21.50
CA ALA A 42 24.52 12.91 -21.07
C ALA A 42 25.63 13.45 -20.16
N GLY A 43 26.71 12.69 -19.93
CA GLY A 43 27.77 13.05 -18.98
C GLY A 43 27.30 13.01 -17.52
N LEU A 44 26.26 12.23 -17.22
CA LEU A 44 25.73 12.02 -15.88
C LEU A 44 26.19 10.69 -15.30
N SER A 45 26.09 10.60 -13.99
CA SER A 45 26.32 9.39 -13.19
C SER A 45 25.20 9.27 -12.15
N GLU A 46 24.97 8.05 -11.68
CA GLU A 46 23.86 7.70 -10.79
C GLU A 46 23.88 8.48 -9.46
N ASP A 47 25.07 8.79 -8.95
CA ASP A 47 25.27 9.58 -7.71
C ASP A 47 24.81 11.04 -7.82
N ARG A 48 24.46 11.50 -9.02
CA ARG A 48 23.86 12.82 -9.24
C ARG A 48 22.33 12.82 -9.28
N LEU A 49 21.70 11.65 -9.19
CA LEU A 49 20.26 11.51 -9.16
C LEU A 49 19.72 11.68 -7.73
N GLY A 50 18.50 12.18 -7.62
CA GLY A 50 17.87 12.49 -6.33
C GLY A 50 18.16 13.91 -5.83
N PHE A 51 17.61 14.21 -4.66
CA PHE A 51 17.59 15.55 -4.08
C PHE A 51 17.85 15.48 -2.57
N ALA A 52 18.83 16.28 -2.13
CA ALA A 52 19.14 16.47 -0.71
C ALA A 52 19.01 17.97 -0.38
N PRO A 53 17.79 18.49 -0.20
CA PRO A 53 17.57 19.90 0.07
C PRO A 53 18.18 20.31 1.41
N GLU A 54 18.90 21.43 1.40
CA GLU A 54 19.59 21.96 2.58
C GLU A 54 18.89 23.19 3.15
N GLY A 55 19.20 23.54 4.39
CA GLY A 55 18.57 24.71 5.06
C GLY A 55 18.92 26.06 4.42
N ASP A 56 19.96 26.12 3.58
CA ASP A 56 20.38 27.32 2.85
C ASP A 56 19.76 27.41 1.44
N TRP A 57 18.97 26.43 1.01
CA TRP A 57 18.13 26.49 -0.19
C TRP A 57 16.92 27.39 0.09
N LEU A 58 17.17 28.68 0.28
CA LEU A 58 16.13 29.66 0.59
C LEU A 58 14.98 29.55 -0.43
N ARG A 59 13.74 29.56 0.07
CA ARG A 59 12.48 29.38 -0.68
C ARG A 59 12.15 27.96 -1.13
N TYR A 60 13.01 26.98 -0.90
CA TYR A 60 12.62 25.57 -0.94
C TYR A 60 11.79 25.26 0.33
N PRO A 61 10.70 24.49 0.25
CA PRO A 61 9.99 24.05 1.44
C PRO A 61 10.86 23.04 2.21
N ASP A 62 11.44 23.45 3.34
CA ASP A 62 12.32 22.59 4.11
C ASP A 62 11.53 21.39 4.68
N PRO A 63 11.84 20.13 4.31
CA PRO A 63 11.09 18.96 4.76
C PRO A 63 11.08 18.83 6.30
N ARG A 64 12.08 19.39 6.99
CA ARG A 64 12.16 19.40 8.47
C ARG A 64 11.14 20.33 9.13
N GLN A 65 10.56 21.25 8.35
CA GLN A 65 9.55 22.21 8.82
C GLN A 65 8.16 21.88 8.30
N ILE A 66 8.04 20.92 7.37
CA ILE A 66 6.75 20.40 6.93
C ILE A 66 6.29 19.34 7.95
N PRO A 67 5.15 19.53 8.63
CA PRO A 67 4.59 18.54 9.52
C PRO A 67 4.33 17.22 8.81
N TYR A 68 4.57 16.13 9.54
CA TYR A 68 4.22 14.77 9.13
C TYR A 68 4.96 14.25 7.90
N VAL A 69 6.15 14.74 7.54
CA VAL A 69 6.94 14.08 6.48
C VAL A 69 7.25 12.64 6.89
N ASN A 70 7.00 11.66 6.00
CA ASN A 70 7.28 10.25 6.27
C ASN A 70 8.78 10.04 6.56
N ARG A 71 9.09 9.12 7.49
CA ARG A 71 10.47 8.85 7.94
C ARG A 71 11.42 8.46 6.79
N MET A 72 10.91 7.82 5.73
CA MET A 72 11.71 7.34 4.60
C MET A 72 11.85 8.40 3.51
N PHE A 73 10.98 9.42 3.50
CA PHE A 73 10.83 10.35 2.38
C PHE A 73 12.18 10.97 2.00
N SER A 74 12.84 11.66 2.92
CA SER A 74 14.09 12.38 2.62
C SER A 74 15.22 11.45 2.16
N ASP A 75 15.28 10.22 2.70
CA ASP A 75 16.31 9.26 2.34
C ASP A 75 16.06 8.70 0.93
N LEU A 76 14.82 8.35 0.60
CA LEU A 76 14.43 7.90 -0.74
C LEU A 76 14.53 9.04 -1.77
N PHE A 77 14.26 10.27 -1.33
CA PHE A 77 14.37 11.45 -2.17
C PHE A 77 15.84 11.74 -2.53
N ALA A 78 16.77 11.51 -1.58
CA ALA A 78 18.20 11.62 -1.82
C ALA A 78 18.79 10.38 -2.54
N HIS A 79 18.20 9.20 -2.33
CA HIS A 79 18.68 7.91 -2.86
C HIS A 79 17.53 7.17 -3.58
N PRO A 80 17.14 7.63 -4.79
CA PRO A 80 16.07 7.00 -5.57
C PRO A 80 16.37 5.54 -5.95
N ASP A 81 17.63 5.10 -5.84
CA ASP A 81 18.07 3.70 -5.96
C ASP A 81 17.61 2.76 -4.86
N ARG A 82 16.84 3.27 -3.91
CA ARG A 82 16.30 2.51 -2.78
C ARG A 82 14.78 2.34 -2.87
N ILE A 83 14.12 2.94 -3.86
CA ILE A 83 12.65 2.91 -4.01
C ILE A 83 12.17 1.48 -4.28
N ASP A 84 12.77 0.79 -5.26
CA ASP A 84 12.39 -0.59 -5.60
C ASP A 84 12.67 -1.54 -4.44
N ASP A 85 13.78 -1.35 -3.70
CA ASP A 85 14.11 -2.15 -2.54
C ASP A 85 13.03 -2.07 -1.44
N ALA A 86 12.45 -0.90 -1.21
CA ALA A 86 11.37 -0.72 -0.24
C ALA A 86 10.08 -1.38 -0.70
N LEU A 87 9.70 -1.18 -1.97
CA LEU A 87 8.49 -1.74 -2.54
C LEU A 87 8.54 -3.28 -2.65
N ARG A 88 9.65 -3.83 -3.16
CA ARG A 88 9.89 -5.29 -3.23
C ARG A 88 9.96 -5.94 -1.86
N LEU A 89 10.44 -5.24 -0.82
CA LEU A 89 10.39 -5.77 0.55
C LEU A 89 8.95 -5.94 1.03
N MET A 90 8.07 -4.96 0.76
CA MET A 90 6.65 -5.05 1.09
C MET A 90 5.94 -6.16 0.30
N ALA A 91 6.23 -6.26 -1.00
CA ALA A 91 5.69 -7.33 -1.85
C ALA A 91 6.18 -8.71 -1.40
N GLN A 92 7.48 -8.87 -1.09
CA GLN A 92 8.04 -10.12 -0.59
C GLN A 92 7.44 -10.50 0.77
N ALA A 93 7.28 -9.54 1.70
CA ALA A 93 6.64 -9.80 2.98
C ALA A 93 5.18 -10.24 2.81
N SER A 94 4.45 -9.62 1.88
CA SER A 94 3.08 -10.00 1.52
C SER A 94 3.04 -11.43 0.99
N ARG A 95 3.86 -11.73 -0.03
CA ARG A 95 4.01 -13.06 -0.63
C ARG A 95 4.33 -14.12 0.43
N ASP A 96 5.32 -13.87 1.28
CA ASP A 96 5.79 -14.87 2.25
C ASP A 96 4.78 -15.10 3.36
N PHE A 97 4.33 -14.04 4.02
CA PHE A 97 3.53 -14.14 5.25
C PHE A 97 2.05 -14.39 4.98
N LEU A 98 1.52 -13.95 3.83
CA LEU A 98 0.13 -14.20 3.46
C LEU A 98 -0.05 -15.48 2.65
N SER A 99 1.04 -16.12 2.17
CA SER A 99 0.93 -17.38 1.43
C SER A 99 0.15 -18.46 2.19
N PRO A 100 -0.61 -19.31 1.46
CA PRO A 100 -1.26 -20.48 2.04
C PRO A 100 -0.28 -21.40 2.79
N ALA A 101 0.97 -21.52 2.29
CA ALA A 101 1.99 -22.37 2.88
C ALA A 101 2.46 -21.90 4.27
N TYR A 102 2.73 -20.60 4.43
CA TYR A 102 3.13 -20.03 5.73
C TYR A 102 1.96 -20.07 6.72
N ARG A 103 0.78 -19.62 6.27
CA ARG A 103 -0.44 -19.57 7.09
C ARG A 103 -0.95 -20.96 7.47
N ALA A 104 -0.61 -22.03 6.78
CA ALA A 104 -0.93 -23.39 7.20
C ALA A 104 -0.26 -23.80 8.53
N VAL A 105 0.88 -23.18 8.87
CA VAL A 105 1.70 -23.57 10.03
C VAL A 105 1.93 -22.47 11.07
N SER A 106 1.80 -21.19 10.72
CA SER A 106 2.14 -20.05 11.61
C SER A 106 1.00 -19.04 11.73
N ASP A 107 0.61 -18.68 12.96
CA ASP A 107 -0.57 -17.86 13.32
C ASP A 107 -0.31 -16.35 13.40
N ASP A 108 0.65 -15.86 12.62
CA ASP A 108 1.11 -14.46 12.63
C ASP A 108 1.33 -13.87 11.23
N GLY A 109 0.79 -14.48 10.18
CA GLY A 109 0.92 -14.05 8.78
C GLY A 109 0.28 -12.69 8.51
N LEU A 110 -1.01 -12.53 8.83
CA LEU A 110 -1.73 -11.25 8.71
C LEU A 110 -1.07 -10.17 9.57
N PHE A 111 -0.67 -10.53 10.79
CA PHE A 111 0.03 -9.62 11.69
C PHE A 111 1.35 -9.10 11.11
N ARG A 112 2.15 -9.98 10.49
CA ARG A 112 3.43 -9.63 9.88
C ARG A 112 3.25 -8.84 8.59
N ALA A 113 2.29 -9.19 7.75
CA ALA A 113 1.95 -8.40 6.57
C ALA A 113 1.58 -6.96 6.98
N ALA A 114 0.63 -6.78 7.92
CA ALA A 114 0.25 -5.48 8.46
C ALA A 114 1.42 -4.70 9.10
N TYR A 115 2.42 -5.40 9.64
CA TYR A 115 3.64 -4.78 10.13
C TYR A 115 4.46 -4.16 8.99
N PHE A 116 4.78 -4.93 7.94
CA PHE A 116 5.64 -4.49 6.85
C PHE A 116 4.95 -3.49 5.92
N THR A 117 3.65 -3.64 5.68
CA THR A 117 2.88 -2.80 4.75
C THR A 117 2.14 -1.65 5.43
N GLY A 118 2.20 -1.54 6.76
CA GLY A 118 1.47 -0.52 7.52
C GLY A 118 2.30 0.11 8.63
N TRP A 119 2.42 -0.59 9.76
CA TRP A 119 2.93 0.01 10.99
C TRP A 119 4.40 0.42 10.92
N ASP A 120 5.26 -0.35 10.25
CA ASP A 120 6.68 0.00 10.15
C ASP A 120 6.88 1.26 9.30
N LEU A 121 6.04 1.47 8.27
CA LEU A 121 6.05 2.69 7.46
C LEU A 121 5.63 3.92 8.26
N ARG A 122 4.70 3.75 9.21
CA ARG A 122 4.18 4.82 10.08
C ARG A 122 5.15 5.19 11.21
N LEU A 123 5.64 4.21 11.97
CA LEU A 123 6.41 4.42 13.20
C LEU A 123 7.56 3.41 13.36
N SER A 124 8.77 3.91 13.61
CA SER A 124 9.94 3.07 13.91
C SER A 124 10.04 2.68 15.41
N GLY A 125 10.83 1.63 15.68
CA GLY A 125 11.25 1.23 17.03
C GLY A 125 10.46 0.08 17.64
N HIS A 126 9.50 -0.49 16.91
CA HIS A 126 8.82 -1.73 17.28
C HIS A 126 9.39 -2.90 16.45
N ARG A 127 8.99 -4.15 16.79
CA ARG A 127 9.44 -5.37 16.10
C ARG A 127 8.24 -6.27 15.81
N ASP A 128 8.34 -7.05 14.75
CA ASP A 128 7.37 -8.00 14.22
C ASP A 128 7.28 -9.33 15.02
N TYR A 129 8.08 -9.53 16.06
CA TYR A 129 8.14 -10.83 16.76
C TYR A 129 6.85 -11.27 17.45
N THR A 130 6.10 -10.34 18.05
CA THR A 130 4.88 -10.66 18.80
C THR A 130 4.08 -9.40 19.14
N ALA A 131 2.76 -9.53 19.23
CA ALA A 131 1.87 -8.52 19.83
C ALA A 131 1.82 -8.60 21.38
N ALA A 132 2.54 -9.57 21.99
CA ALA A 132 2.52 -9.84 23.43
C ALA A 132 1.08 -9.96 23.97
N LEU A 133 0.30 -10.87 23.37
CA LEU A 133 -1.10 -11.12 23.70
C LEU A 133 -1.29 -11.57 25.17
N ASP A 134 -2.48 -11.33 25.73
CA ASP A 134 -2.72 -11.45 27.17
C ASP A 134 -2.71 -12.91 27.65
N GLU A 135 -2.52 -13.11 28.96
CA GLU A 135 -2.47 -14.42 29.60
C GLU A 135 -3.82 -15.16 29.52
N LYS A 136 -3.75 -16.50 29.56
CA LYS A 136 -4.93 -17.37 29.53
C LYS A 136 -5.74 -17.27 30.82
N ALA A 137 -7.05 -17.48 30.70
CA ALA A 137 -7.92 -17.66 31.87
C ALA A 137 -7.40 -18.81 32.77
N PRO A 138 -7.58 -18.72 34.10
CA PRO A 138 -7.18 -19.78 35.04
C PRO A 138 -7.82 -21.13 34.69
N THR A 139 -7.07 -22.22 34.85
CA THR A 139 -7.57 -23.58 34.61
C THR A 139 -7.41 -24.46 35.86
N GLY A 140 -8.25 -25.49 35.98
CA GLY A 140 -8.17 -26.49 37.04
C GLY A 140 -9.35 -26.49 38.03
N PRO A 141 -9.31 -27.33 39.08
CA PRO A 141 -10.42 -27.47 40.02
C PRO A 141 -10.74 -26.15 40.75
N GLY A 142 -12.00 -25.71 40.65
CA GLY A 142 -12.47 -24.47 41.27
C GLY A 142 -12.17 -23.20 40.49
N ALA A 143 -11.56 -23.31 39.29
CA ALA A 143 -11.47 -22.19 38.36
C ALA A 143 -12.87 -21.77 37.88
N GLU A 144 -13.06 -20.46 37.70
CA GLU A 144 -14.27 -19.92 37.08
C GLU A 144 -14.33 -20.32 35.60
N ASP A 145 -15.53 -20.29 35.02
CA ASP A 145 -15.69 -20.42 33.57
C ASP A 145 -14.82 -19.37 32.83
N PRO A 146 -14.08 -19.75 31.77
CA PRO A 146 -13.11 -18.86 31.14
C PRO A 146 -13.77 -17.62 30.52
N LEU A 147 -14.97 -17.75 29.95
CA LEU A 147 -15.68 -16.62 29.36
C LEU A 147 -16.21 -15.68 30.45
N VAL A 148 -16.71 -16.24 31.55
CA VAL A 148 -17.14 -15.44 32.71
C VAL A 148 -15.97 -14.68 33.32
N PHE A 149 -14.79 -15.30 33.42
CA PHE A 149 -13.56 -14.65 33.86
C PHE A 149 -13.15 -13.50 32.92
N ALA A 150 -13.22 -13.72 31.60
CA ALA A 150 -12.92 -12.69 30.59
C ALA A 150 -13.93 -11.52 30.65
N VAL A 151 -15.21 -11.80 30.86
CA VAL A 151 -16.24 -10.75 31.04
C VAL A 151 -15.99 -9.98 32.34
N GLU A 152 -15.69 -10.66 33.45
CA GLU A 152 -15.33 -10.02 34.72
C GLU A 152 -14.11 -9.10 34.56
N ARG A 153 -13.13 -9.49 33.73
CA ARG A 153 -11.98 -8.64 33.39
C ARG A 153 -12.42 -7.31 32.76
N LEU A 154 -13.34 -7.33 31.79
CA LEU A 154 -13.84 -6.12 31.14
C LEU A 154 -14.50 -5.15 32.14
N TYR A 155 -15.27 -5.67 33.09
CA TYR A 155 -15.84 -4.86 34.17
C TYR A 155 -14.75 -4.26 35.07
N ARG A 156 -13.80 -5.10 35.50
CA ARG A 156 -12.71 -4.69 36.39
C ARG A 156 -11.84 -3.59 35.78
N ASP A 157 -11.48 -3.72 34.51
CA ASP A 157 -10.61 -2.76 33.82
C ASP A 157 -11.32 -1.43 33.51
N LEU A 158 -12.63 -1.37 33.70
CA LEU A 158 -13.46 -0.16 33.64
C LEU A 158 -13.81 0.38 35.04
N ASP A 159 -13.22 -0.16 36.10
CA ASP A 159 -13.54 0.17 37.50
C ASP A 159 -15.04 -0.01 37.83
N LEU A 160 -15.71 -0.97 37.16
CA LEU A 160 -17.11 -1.29 37.38
C LEU A 160 -17.25 -2.59 38.21
N PRO A 161 -18.15 -2.63 39.20
CA PRO A 161 -18.40 -3.84 39.96
C PRO A 161 -19.09 -4.90 39.07
N PHE A 162 -18.51 -6.09 38.97
CA PHE A 162 -19.16 -7.21 38.28
C PHE A 162 -20.27 -7.81 39.15
N ASP A 163 -19.95 -8.13 40.40
CA ASP A 163 -20.93 -8.55 41.41
C ASP A 163 -21.46 -7.33 42.17
N LEU A 164 -22.78 -7.18 42.19
CA LEU A 164 -23.44 -6.08 42.90
C LEU A 164 -23.92 -6.53 44.28
N VAL A 165 -23.69 -5.68 45.28
CA VAL A 165 -24.12 -5.90 46.67
C VAL A 165 -25.15 -4.84 47.05
N ARG A 166 -26.25 -5.28 47.66
CA ARG A 166 -27.31 -4.44 48.22
C ARG A 166 -27.55 -4.83 49.67
N LEU A 167 -27.32 -3.89 50.61
CA LEU A 167 -27.53 -4.11 52.06
C LEU A 167 -26.84 -5.39 52.57
N ASP A 168 -25.54 -5.51 52.32
CA ASP A 168 -24.68 -6.65 52.71
C ASP A 168 -25.11 -8.02 52.14
N LYS A 169 -25.96 -8.01 51.11
CA LYS A 169 -26.40 -9.21 50.39
C LYS A 169 -26.12 -9.05 48.90
N PRO A 170 -25.92 -10.15 48.16
CA PRO A 170 -25.94 -10.10 46.70
C PRO A 170 -27.21 -9.40 46.22
N ALA A 171 -27.09 -8.48 45.26
CA ALA A 171 -28.25 -7.82 44.68
C ALA A 171 -29.20 -8.87 44.07
N ASP A 172 -30.52 -8.68 44.22
CA ASP A 172 -31.49 -9.57 43.55
C ASP A 172 -31.47 -9.37 42.02
N PHE A 173 -31.08 -8.17 41.57
CA PHE A 173 -30.96 -7.78 40.16
C PHE A 173 -30.12 -6.50 40.03
N PRO A 174 -29.28 -6.35 38.99
CA PRO A 174 -28.89 -7.36 38.00
C PRO A 174 -27.90 -8.41 38.57
N ARG A 175 -27.92 -9.64 38.00
CA ARG A 175 -27.12 -10.81 38.44
C ARG A 175 -26.04 -11.15 37.40
N ARG A 176 -25.19 -10.18 37.07
CA ARG A 176 -24.25 -10.22 35.92
C ARG A 176 -23.43 -11.52 35.82
N ARG A 177 -22.87 -12.01 36.92
CA ARG A 177 -22.10 -13.27 36.93
C ARG A 177 -22.95 -14.49 36.58
N GLU A 178 -24.18 -14.56 37.09
CA GLU A 178 -25.10 -15.66 36.79
C GLU A 178 -25.62 -15.57 35.35
N ASP A 179 -25.94 -14.36 34.89
CA ASP A 179 -26.36 -14.08 33.51
C ASP A 179 -25.23 -14.49 32.53
N ALA A 180 -23.98 -14.12 32.81
CA ALA A 180 -22.82 -14.51 32.03
C ALA A 180 -22.59 -16.04 32.05
N ARG A 181 -22.74 -16.71 33.21
CA ARG A 181 -22.65 -18.18 33.30
C ARG A 181 -23.74 -18.86 32.49
N ALA A 182 -24.98 -18.37 32.54
CA ALA A 182 -26.10 -18.92 31.80
C ALA A 182 -25.93 -18.72 30.29
N ALA A 183 -25.38 -17.59 29.86
CA ALA A 183 -25.05 -17.31 28.48
C ALA A 183 -23.91 -18.20 27.99
N ALA A 184 -22.80 -18.26 28.73
CA ALA A 184 -21.64 -19.12 28.42
C ALA A 184 -22.04 -20.59 28.29
N ALA A 185 -22.89 -21.11 29.19
CA ALA A 185 -23.30 -22.52 29.19
C ALA A 185 -24.02 -22.99 27.90
N LYS A 186 -24.42 -22.07 27.00
CA LYS A 186 -24.97 -22.39 25.68
C LYS A 186 -23.92 -22.84 24.66
N LEU A 187 -22.66 -22.46 24.88
CA LEU A 187 -21.54 -22.74 23.99
C LEU A 187 -20.79 -24.01 24.43
N ASP A 188 -20.25 -24.73 23.45
CA ASP A 188 -19.32 -25.82 23.65
C ASP A 188 -18.14 -25.40 24.56
N PRO A 189 -17.67 -26.25 25.50
CA PRO A 189 -16.57 -25.89 26.40
C PRO A 189 -15.29 -25.42 25.70
N GLU A 190 -14.94 -25.98 24.54
CA GLU A 190 -13.73 -25.58 23.80
C GLU A 190 -13.94 -24.23 23.09
N LEU A 191 -15.09 -24.05 22.44
CA LEU A 191 -15.48 -22.76 21.85
C LEU A 191 -15.51 -21.64 22.88
N ARG A 192 -16.05 -21.89 24.08
CA ARG A 192 -16.01 -20.92 25.19
C ARG A 192 -14.60 -20.47 25.53
N ALA A 193 -13.64 -21.40 25.57
CA ALA A 193 -12.25 -21.08 25.89
C ALA A 193 -11.59 -20.25 24.77
N ILE A 194 -11.91 -20.55 23.51
CA ILE A 194 -11.45 -19.80 22.34
C ILE A 194 -11.97 -18.36 22.39
N VAL A 195 -13.28 -18.17 22.54
CA VAL A 195 -13.92 -16.85 22.63
C VAL A 195 -13.42 -16.08 23.85
N ALA A 196 -13.28 -16.74 25.00
CA ALA A 196 -12.74 -16.11 26.20
C ALA A 196 -11.32 -15.57 26.00
N GLN A 197 -10.47 -16.29 25.28
CA GLN A 197 -9.12 -15.84 25.00
C GLN A 197 -9.13 -14.57 24.14
N ALA A 198 -9.92 -14.54 23.06
CA ALA A 198 -10.07 -13.35 22.22
C ALA A 198 -10.55 -12.14 23.04
N VAL A 199 -11.54 -12.35 23.93
CA VAL A 199 -12.05 -11.27 24.81
C VAL A 199 -10.96 -10.73 25.75
N LEU A 200 -10.07 -11.58 26.27
CA LEU A 200 -8.94 -11.13 27.11
C LEU A 200 -7.94 -10.29 26.30
N ASP A 201 -7.62 -10.69 25.07
CA ASP A 201 -6.72 -9.92 24.21
C ASP A 201 -7.30 -8.55 23.86
N LEU A 202 -8.59 -8.50 23.54
CA LEU A 202 -9.31 -7.27 23.25
C LEU A 202 -9.44 -6.38 24.50
N ALA A 203 -9.52 -6.95 25.70
CA ALA A 203 -9.49 -6.20 26.95
C ALA A 203 -8.14 -5.46 27.12
N ASP A 204 -7.01 -6.12 26.85
CA ASP A 204 -5.70 -5.44 26.89
C ASP A 204 -5.54 -4.44 25.74
N ALA A 205 -6.06 -4.74 24.54
CA ALA A 205 -6.08 -3.78 23.43
C ALA A 205 -6.83 -2.49 23.81
N LEU A 206 -8.02 -2.62 24.43
CA LEU A 206 -8.80 -1.48 24.96
C LEU A 206 -8.04 -0.68 26.01
N ARG A 207 -7.28 -1.35 26.89
CA ARG A 207 -6.43 -0.68 27.87
C ARG A 207 -5.38 0.19 27.19
N TRP A 208 -4.72 -0.32 26.15
CA TRP A 208 -3.73 0.44 25.37
C TRP A 208 -4.35 1.59 24.58
N HIS A 209 -5.55 1.41 24.02
CA HIS A 209 -6.31 2.49 23.38
C HIS A 209 -6.57 3.65 24.35
N ARG A 210 -7.04 3.35 25.59
CA ARG A 210 -7.28 4.39 26.60
C ARG A 210 -6.02 5.15 26.99
N ILE A 211 -4.88 4.45 27.08
CA ILE A 211 -3.58 5.09 27.30
C ILE A 211 -3.28 6.06 26.14
N ALA A 212 -3.49 5.63 24.89
CA ALA A 212 -3.23 6.43 23.71
C ALA A 212 -3.96 7.77 23.70
N PHE A 213 -5.23 7.77 24.11
CA PHE A 213 -6.10 8.95 24.06
C PHE A 213 -6.20 9.73 25.37
N THR A 214 -5.40 9.39 26.40
CA THR A 214 -5.49 10.02 27.74
C THR A 214 -5.34 11.55 27.71
N ARG A 215 -4.62 12.10 26.73
CA ARG A 215 -4.35 13.55 26.62
C ARG A 215 -5.15 14.26 25.54
N VAL A 216 -5.86 13.52 24.69
CA VAL A 216 -6.58 14.08 23.54
C VAL A 216 -7.90 14.69 24.01
N ASP A 217 -8.22 15.91 23.57
CA ASP A 217 -9.49 16.56 23.91
C ASP A 217 -10.66 15.87 23.21
N GLY A 218 -11.70 15.51 23.97
CA GLY A 218 -12.86 14.80 23.42
C GLY A 218 -13.64 15.61 22.37
N LYS A 219 -13.61 16.95 22.40
CA LYS A 219 -14.23 17.78 21.35
C LYS A 219 -13.47 17.68 20.04
N ASP A 220 -12.15 17.60 20.10
CA ASP A 220 -11.31 17.42 18.92
C ASP A 220 -11.53 16.01 18.33
N MET A 221 -11.66 14.98 19.19
CA MET A 221 -12.06 13.64 18.74
C MET A 221 -13.43 13.65 18.04
N ILE A 222 -14.42 14.36 18.60
CA ILE A 222 -15.75 14.50 17.98
C ILE A 222 -15.69 15.25 16.65
N ALA A 223 -14.82 16.25 16.51
CA ALA A 223 -14.62 16.95 15.26
C ALA A 223 -13.98 16.04 14.20
N VAL A 224 -12.86 15.39 14.54
CA VAL A 224 -12.13 14.49 13.62
C VAL A 224 -12.97 13.28 13.20
N SER A 225 -13.69 12.65 14.12
CA SER A 225 -14.58 11.51 13.81
C SER A 225 -15.74 11.82 12.86
N LYS A 226 -15.99 13.09 12.54
CA LYS A 226 -17.00 13.50 11.55
C LYS A 226 -16.41 13.78 10.18
N LEU A 227 -15.09 13.78 10.04
CA LEU A 227 -14.42 13.90 8.75
C LEU A 227 -14.59 12.55 8.04
N ARG A 228 -15.44 12.51 7.01
CA ARG A 228 -15.78 11.30 6.24
C ARG A 228 -15.16 11.25 4.85
N ASP A 229 -14.75 12.41 4.36
CA ASP A 229 -14.13 12.60 3.05
C ASP A 229 -13.10 13.73 3.21
N LEU A 230 -12.05 13.45 3.99
CA LEU A 230 -11.03 14.45 4.29
C LEU A 230 -10.24 14.79 3.01
N GLY A 231 -9.85 13.75 2.24
CA GLY A 231 -9.17 13.89 0.96
C GLY A 231 -9.80 14.91 0.01
N ALA A 232 -11.13 15.07 -0.01
CA ALA A 232 -11.83 16.06 -0.85
C ALA A 232 -11.34 17.51 -0.73
N THR A 233 -10.84 17.91 0.44
CA THR A 233 -10.55 19.34 0.73
C THR A 233 -9.09 19.62 1.05
N GLN A 234 -8.24 18.60 1.06
CA GLN A 234 -6.86 18.75 1.52
C GLN A 234 -5.87 19.11 0.41
N PHE A 235 -6.05 18.60 -0.80
CA PHE A 235 -5.19 18.98 -1.93
C PHE A 235 -5.30 20.49 -2.21
N ASP A 236 -4.18 21.11 -2.60
CA ASP A 236 -4.03 22.57 -2.77
C ASP A 236 -4.48 23.45 -1.58
N GLY A 237 -4.72 22.88 -0.40
CA GLY A 237 -4.91 23.70 0.79
C GLY A 237 -6.31 24.28 0.98
N MET A 238 -7.38 23.68 0.44
CA MET A 238 -8.72 24.31 0.42
C MET A 238 -9.38 24.49 1.79
N GLU A 239 -9.28 23.51 2.70
CA GLU A 239 -9.84 23.60 4.05
C GLU A 239 -8.87 23.09 5.12
N TYR A 240 -8.63 23.89 6.16
CA TYR A 240 -7.76 23.53 7.28
C TYR A 240 -8.54 23.13 8.52
N HIS A 241 -8.24 21.92 9.02
CA HIS A 241 -8.83 21.32 10.22
C HIS A 241 -7.84 21.35 11.39
N PRO A 242 -7.79 22.42 12.21
CA PRO A 242 -6.82 22.54 13.29
C PRO A 242 -7.00 21.48 14.40
N GLU A 243 -8.17 20.85 14.50
CA GLU A 243 -8.43 19.68 15.34
C GLU A 243 -7.54 18.48 15.00
N CYS A 244 -7.22 18.25 13.71
CA CYS A 244 -6.32 17.18 13.31
C CYS A 244 -4.94 17.38 13.93
N ASP A 245 -4.38 18.59 13.86
CA ASP A 245 -3.09 18.92 14.47
C ASP A 245 -3.11 18.78 16.01
N ARG A 246 -4.22 19.15 16.66
CA ARG A 246 -4.37 18.98 18.12
C ARG A 246 -4.44 17.50 18.50
N VAL A 247 -5.20 16.69 17.77
CA VAL A 247 -5.25 15.23 17.99
C VAL A 247 -3.88 14.62 17.77
N ALA A 248 -3.22 14.92 16.64
CA ALA A 248 -1.90 14.39 16.30
C ALA A 248 -0.85 14.66 17.39
N ARG A 249 -0.84 15.90 17.90
CA ARG A 249 0.11 16.34 18.92
C ARG A 249 -0.09 15.62 20.26
N ASP A 250 -1.34 15.38 20.65
CA ASP A 250 -1.69 14.90 21.98
C ASP A 250 -1.89 13.36 22.04
N LEU A 251 -2.02 12.70 20.88
CA LEU A 251 -2.13 11.25 20.73
C LEU A 251 -0.80 10.54 21.05
N ASP A 252 -0.84 9.53 21.93
CA ASP A 252 0.27 8.57 22.05
C ASP A 252 0.12 7.48 20.98
N GLU A 253 0.69 7.75 19.80
CA GLU A 253 0.60 6.83 18.66
C GLU A 253 1.25 5.46 18.94
N ARG A 254 2.23 5.37 19.85
CA ARG A 254 2.87 4.08 20.19
C ARG A 254 1.92 3.19 20.98
N ALA A 255 1.17 3.78 21.91
CA ALA A 255 0.13 3.07 22.64
C ALA A 255 -1.01 2.63 21.70
N LEU A 256 -1.42 3.49 20.77
CA LEU A 256 -2.45 3.15 19.78
C LEU A 256 -2.00 2.04 18.83
N ASN A 257 -0.75 2.11 18.35
CA ASN A 257 -0.14 1.07 17.54
C ASN A 257 -0.09 -0.27 18.30
N THR A 258 0.25 -0.23 19.59
CA THR A 258 0.24 -1.42 20.47
C THR A 258 -1.16 -2.00 20.61
N SER A 259 -2.19 -1.17 20.77
CA SER A 259 -3.59 -1.59 20.76
C SER A 259 -3.95 -2.30 19.46
N SER A 260 -3.68 -1.65 18.33
CA SER A 260 -4.05 -2.14 16.99
C SER A 260 -3.40 -3.48 16.66
N ARG A 261 -2.11 -3.61 16.97
CA ARG A 261 -1.32 -4.84 16.84
C ARG A 261 -1.90 -6.02 17.61
N LYS A 262 -2.49 -5.76 18.78
CA LYS A 262 -3.15 -6.79 19.59
C LYS A 262 -4.45 -7.25 18.96
N VAL A 263 -5.24 -6.34 18.40
CA VAL A 263 -6.52 -6.70 17.74
C VAL A 263 -6.26 -7.58 16.51
N VAL A 264 -5.33 -7.20 15.63
CA VAL A 264 -4.99 -7.98 14.43
C VAL A 264 -4.46 -9.37 14.82
N ALA A 265 -3.50 -9.45 15.74
CA ALA A 265 -2.97 -10.74 16.19
C ALA A 265 -4.01 -11.60 16.93
N ALA A 266 -4.94 -10.97 17.66
CA ALA A 266 -6.05 -11.68 18.30
C ALA A 266 -7.02 -12.25 17.25
N GLY A 267 -7.34 -11.49 16.20
CA GLY A 267 -8.18 -11.92 15.08
C GLY A 267 -7.59 -13.11 14.34
N GLU A 268 -6.34 -13.03 13.91
CA GLU A 268 -5.68 -14.13 13.20
C GLU A 268 -5.63 -15.41 14.04
N ARG A 269 -5.27 -15.31 15.33
CA ARG A 269 -5.27 -16.46 16.25
C ARG A 269 -6.66 -17.02 16.47
N LEU A 270 -7.68 -16.15 16.52
CA LEU A 270 -9.08 -16.54 16.70
C LEU A 270 -9.55 -17.36 15.49
N VAL A 271 -9.36 -16.86 14.26
CA VAL A 271 -9.71 -17.57 13.02
C VAL A 271 -9.12 -18.98 13.03
N LYS A 272 -7.81 -19.11 13.29
CA LYS A 272 -7.17 -20.44 13.32
C LYS A 272 -7.69 -21.37 14.41
N SER A 273 -7.94 -20.81 15.59
CA SER A 273 -8.47 -21.60 16.70
C SER A 273 -9.88 -22.10 16.40
N LEU A 274 -10.69 -21.26 15.77
CA LEU A 274 -12.04 -21.59 15.33
C LEU A 274 -12.04 -22.62 14.20
N GLN A 275 -11.27 -22.42 13.12
CA GLN A 275 -11.15 -23.38 12.02
C GLN A 275 -10.72 -24.77 12.53
N LYS A 276 -9.74 -24.82 13.45
CA LYS A 276 -9.29 -26.07 14.08
C LYS A 276 -10.40 -26.73 14.91
N TRP A 277 -11.15 -25.95 15.68
CA TRP A 277 -12.25 -26.46 16.48
C TRP A 277 -13.40 -26.95 15.60
N VAL A 278 -13.83 -26.18 14.60
CA VAL A 278 -14.87 -26.54 13.61
C VAL A 278 -14.51 -27.85 12.91
N ALA A 279 -13.26 -28.03 12.49
CA ALA A 279 -12.81 -29.26 11.82
C ALA A 279 -12.83 -30.51 12.72
N GLY A 280 -12.74 -30.34 14.05
CA GLY A 280 -12.62 -31.45 15.01
C GLY A 280 -13.85 -31.70 15.90
N THR A 281 -14.78 -30.75 15.96
CA THR A 281 -15.88 -30.77 16.92
C THR A 281 -17.03 -31.70 16.50
N LYS A 282 -17.83 -32.09 17.49
CA LYS A 282 -19.12 -32.78 17.30
C LYS A 282 -20.30 -31.93 17.77
N ALA A 283 -20.03 -30.69 18.19
CA ALA A 283 -21.05 -29.76 18.58
C ALA A 283 -21.91 -29.37 17.36
N ASP A 284 -23.18 -29.08 17.59
CA ASP A 284 -24.06 -28.51 16.58
C ASP A 284 -23.69 -27.03 16.39
N LEU A 285 -23.05 -26.70 15.27
CA LEU A 285 -22.54 -25.35 14.97
C LEU A 285 -23.68 -24.32 14.92
N ALA A 286 -24.84 -24.68 14.37
CA ALA A 286 -26.00 -23.79 14.30
C ALA A 286 -26.58 -23.45 15.69
N ALA A 287 -26.37 -24.33 16.67
CA ALA A 287 -26.82 -24.12 18.04
C ALA A 287 -25.84 -23.30 18.90
N GLN A 288 -24.61 -23.05 18.42
CA GLN A 288 -23.61 -22.26 19.15
C GLN A 288 -23.94 -20.78 19.05
N ARG A 289 -24.77 -20.26 19.98
CA ARG A 289 -25.22 -18.88 19.94
C ARG A 289 -25.04 -18.16 21.27
N LEU A 290 -24.45 -16.97 21.20
CA LEU A 290 -24.21 -16.06 22.32
C LEU A 290 -24.46 -14.62 21.88
N ASP A 291 -25.18 -13.86 22.70
CA ASP A 291 -25.21 -12.39 22.64
C ASP A 291 -25.11 -11.92 24.09
N LEU A 292 -23.96 -11.34 24.43
CA LEU A 292 -23.65 -10.88 25.77
C LEU A 292 -23.20 -9.42 25.73
N LEU A 293 -24.05 -8.53 26.23
CA LEU A 293 -23.70 -7.11 26.39
C LEU A 293 -22.75 -6.93 27.58
N THR A 294 -21.61 -6.30 27.31
CA THR A 294 -20.63 -5.90 28.35
C THR A 294 -20.42 -4.38 28.32
N PRO A 295 -19.80 -3.79 29.36
CA PRO A 295 -19.47 -2.36 29.35
C PRO A 295 -18.44 -1.96 28.29
N ALA A 296 -17.76 -2.92 27.67
CA ALA A 296 -16.77 -2.69 26.63
C ALA A 296 -17.30 -2.97 25.21
N GLY A 297 -18.59 -3.31 25.08
CA GLY A 297 -19.23 -3.73 23.84
C GLY A 297 -19.83 -5.14 23.93
N ARG A 298 -20.61 -5.54 22.93
CA ARG A 298 -21.19 -6.87 22.81
C ARG A 298 -20.15 -7.91 22.43
N ILE A 299 -20.35 -9.10 22.97
CA ILE A 299 -19.69 -10.32 22.53
C ILE A 299 -20.77 -11.19 21.87
N VAL A 300 -20.64 -11.38 20.56
CA VAL A 300 -21.57 -12.13 19.74
C VAL A 300 -20.88 -13.37 19.20
N VAL A 301 -21.52 -14.52 19.36
CA VAL A 301 -21.21 -15.74 18.62
C VAL A 301 -22.48 -16.12 17.88
N ALA A 302 -22.42 -16.08 16.57
CA ALA A 302 -23.44 -16.62 15.69
C ALA A 302 -23.10 -18.07 15.33
N GLY A 303 -24.15 -18.84 15.06
CA GLY A 303 -24.01 -20.23 14.62
C GLY A 303 -23.98 -20.30 13.11
N SER A 304 -23.65 -21.47 12.56
CA SER A 304 -23.39 -21.69 11.13
C SER A 304 -24.61 -21.63 10.18
N GLY A 305 -25.56 -20.75 10.40
CA GLY A 305 -26.71 -20.61 9.50
C GLY A 305 -27.13 -19.16 9.40
N ASN A 306 -27.67 -18.79 8.25
CA ASN A 306 -27.86 -17.41 7.81
C ASN A 306 -28.45 -16.48 8.89
N ASN A 307 -27.69 -15.44 9.20
CA ASN A 307 -27.85 -14.45 10.23
C ASN A 307 -27.98 -13.05 9.62
N THR A 308 -28.37 -12.10 10.46
CA THR A 308 -28.32 -10.68 10.12
C THR A 308 -27.75 -9.94 11.32
N HIS A 309 -26.69 -9.17 11.07
CA HIS A 309 -25.92 -8.47 12.08
C HIS A 309 -26.09 -6.96 11.91
N GLU A 310 -26.65 -6.29 12.93
CA GLU A 310 -26.98 -4.84 12.88
C GLU A 310 -26.43 -4.05 14.09
N ALA A 311 -25.73 -4.72 15.02
CA ALA A 311 -25.29 -4.12 16.28
C ALA A 311 -23.91 -3.44 16.16
N SER A 312 -23.87 -2.12 16.02
CA SER A 312 -22.63 -1.34 15.93
C SER A 312 -21.85 -1.22 17.25
N ASP A 313 -22.41 -1.66 18.39
CA ASP A 313 -21.77 -1.66 19.71
C ASP A 313 -21.03 -2.98 20.00
N THR A 314 -20.37 -3.56 18.99
CA THR A 314 -19.77 -4.89 19.07
C THR A 314 -18.26 -4.82 19.32
N LEU A 315 -17.82 -5.45 20.43
CA LEU A 315 -16.40 -5.65 20.72
C LEU A 315 -15.86 -6.84 19.94
N LEU A 316 -16.62 -7.94 19.92
CA LEU A 316 -16.27 -9.18 19.25
C LEU A 316 -17.52 -9.77 18.59
N LEU A 317 -17.44 -10.03 17.29
CA LEU A 317 -18.39 -10.84 16.53
C LEU A 317 -17.65 -12.05 15.97
N VAL A 318 -18.16 -13.24 16.25
CA VAL A 318 -17.74 -14.49 15.61
C VAL A 318 -18.94 -15.08 14.90
N ASP A 319 -18.90 -15.18 13.59
CA ASP A 319 -19.80 -16.05 12.84
C ASP A 319 -19.11 -17.38 12.56
N LEU A 320 -19.87 -18.47 12.61
CA LEU A 320 -19.40 -19.82 12.33
C LEU A 320 -19.81 -20.27 10.93
N GLY A 321 -20.54 -19.41 10.20
CA GLY A 321 -20.75 -19.44 8.76
C GLY A 321 -22.22 -19.39 8.33
N GLY A 322 -22.45 -19.58 7.04
CA GLY A 322 -23.76 -19.39 6.40
C GLY A 322 -23.74 -18.14 5.52
N ASP A 323 -24.75 -17.94 4.66
CA ASP A 323 -24.80 -16.72 3.84
C ASP A 323 -25.48 -15.58 4.63
N ASP A 324 -24.66 -14.74 5.23
CA ASP A 324 -24.98 -13.74 6.22
C ASP A 324 -25.12 -12.33 5.65
N LEU A 325 -25.80 -11.48 6.42
CA LEU A 325 -25.98 -10.06 6.10
C LEU A 325 -25.47 -9.19 7.24
N TYR A 326 -24.39 -8.48 6.98
CA TYR A 326 -23.79 -7.50 7.88
C TYR A 326 -24.24 -6.09 7.47
N ARG A 327 -24.85 -5.35 8.39
CA ARG A 327 -25.39 -4.01 8.12
C ARG A 327 -24.82 -2.97 9.08
N GLU A 328 -24.99 -1.72 8.69
CA GLU A 328 -24.60 -0.56 9.50
C GLU A 328 -23.09 -0.56 9.78
N GLY A 329 -22.66 -0.12 10.96
CA GLY A 329 -21.24 0.05 11.30
C GLY A 329 -20.50 -1.20 11.76
N ILE A 330 -20.90 -2.41 11.34
CA ILE A 330 -20.22 -3.64 11.76
C ILE A 330 -18.77 -3.62 11.28
N GLY A 331 -17.85 -3.97 12.18
CA GLY A 331 -16.40 -3.94 11.93
C GLY A 331 -15.79 -2.54 11.89
N GLY A 332 -16.56 -1.47 12.11
CA GLY A 332 -16.08 -0.10 12.19
C GLY A 332 -15.95 0.39 13.64
N SER A 333 -14.80 0.97 14.01
CA SER A 333 -14.63 1.59 15.33
C SER A 333 -15.41 2.90 15.44
N THR A 334 -15.89 3.21 16.63
CA THR A 334 -16.55 4.49 16.96
C THR A 334 -15.95 5.08 18.23
N LEU A 335 -16.28 6.33 18.55
CA LEU A 335 -15.83 6.95 19.81
C LEU A 335 -16.28 6.17 21.06
N THR A 336 -17.40 5.43 20.97
CA THR A 336 -17.95 4.62 22.06
C THR A 336 -17.57 3.15 21.96
N GLN A 337 -17.16 2.69 20.77
CA GLN A 337 -16.64 1.34 20.51
C GLN A 337 -15.27 1.45 19.80
N PRO A 338 -14.20 1.84 20.52
CA PRO A 338 -12.93 2.17 19.89
C PRO A 338 -12.13 0.95 19.42
N VAL A 339 -12.51 -0.25 19.84
CA VAL A 339 -11.91 -1.52 19.41
C VAL A 339 -13.06 -2.44 18.99
N THR A 340 -12.98 -3.00 17.79
CA THR A 340 -13.92 -4.01 17.30
C THR A 340 -13.18 -5.06 16.46
N LEU A 341 -13.57 -6.32 16.65
CA LEU A 341 -13.07 -7.46 15.89
C LEU A 341 -14.26 -8.28 15.39
N VAL A 342 -14.32 -8.48 14.07
CA VAL A 342 -15.32 -9.30 13.39
C VAL A 342 -14.59 -10.43 12.67
N VAL A 343 -15.05 -11.66 12.88
CA VAL A 343 -14.55 -12.87 12.21
C VAL A 343 -15.73 -13.64 11.65
N ASP A 344 -15.75 -13.83 10.34
CA ASP A 344 -16.56 -14.86 9.66
C ASP A 344 -15.65 -16.06 9.32
N LEU A 345 -16.22 -17.26 9.23
CA LEU A 345 -15.49 -18.48 8.89
C LEU A 345 -15.86 -19.07 7.53
N ALA A 346 -17.05 -18.81 7.01
CA ALA A 346 -17.52 -19.39 5.76
C ALA A 346 -18.88 -18.82 5.36
N GLY A 347 -19.04 -18.33 4.15
CA GLY A 347 -20.34 -17.87 3.69
C GLY A 347 -20.30 -17.48 2.24
N ASN A 348 -21.33 -16.79 1.78
CA ASN A 348 -21.26 -15.91 0.63
C ASN A 348 -21.99 -14.65 1.11
N ASP A 349 -21.22 -13.80 1.77
CA ASP A 349 -21.70 -12.82 2.71
C ASP A 349 -21.88 -11.47 2.08
N ARG A 350 -22.74 -10.67 2.72
CA ARG A 350 -23.06 -9.33 2.24
C ARG A 350 -22.83 -8.33 3.35
N TYR A 351 -21.83 -7.49 3.16
CA TYR A 351 -21.47 -6.39 4.04
C TYR A 351 -21.97 -5.07 3.47
N VAL A 352 -22.91 -4.40 4.15
CA VAL A 352 -23.64 -3.24 3.60
C VAL A 352 -23.68 -2.06 4.58
N ALA A 353 -23.05 -0.96 4.21
CA ALA A 353 -23.01 0.30 4.98
C ALA A 353 -23.20 1.54 4.07
N GLU A 354 -24.40 1.76 3.56
CA GLU A 354 -24.68 2.79 2.54
C GLU A 354 -24.95 4.21 3.09
N ASP A 355 -25.08 4.40 4.41
CA ASP A 355 -25.19 5.75 5.00
C ASP A 355 -23.80 6.41 5.08
N GLU A 356 -23.64 7.58 4.47
CA GLU A 356 -22.41 8.38 4.48
C GLU A 356 -21.85 8.71 5.87
N ARG A 357 -22.67 8.61 6.92
CA ARG A 357 -22.27 8.88 8.30
C ARG A 357 -21.69 7.66 8.99
N VAL A 358 -21.87 6.47 8.42
CA VAL A 358 -21.47 5.18 9.00
C VAL A 358 -20.14 4.75 8.42
N ASN A 359 -19.25 4.30 9.30
CA ASN A 359 -18.01 3.63 8.94
C ASN A 359 -18.12 2.16 9.35
N ALA A 360 -17.61 1.25 8.54
CA ALA A 360 -17.79 -0.19 8.70
C ALA A 360 -16.62 -0.99 8.11
N GLN A 361 -16.74 -2.31 8.09
CA GLN A 361 -15.90 -3.20 7.27
C GLN A 361 -14.40 -3.02 7.57
N GLY A 362 -14.02 -3.19 8.83
CA GLY A 362 -12.62 -3.05 9.25
C GLY A 362 -12.13 -1.60 9.38
N SER A 363 -13.01 -0.61 9.53
CA SER A 363 -12.62 0.81 9.65
C SER A 363 -12.11 1.20 11.04
N GLY A 364 -10.96 1.88 11.11
CA GLY A 364 -10.32 2.35 12.35
C GLY A 364 -10.30 3.86 12.47
N ILE A 365 -11.42 4.48 12.83
CA ILE A 365 -11.52 5.93 13.08
C ILE A 365 -11.28 6.20 14.57
N LEU A 366 -10.16 6.85 14.89
CA LEU A 366 -9.69 7.11 16.27
C LEU A 366 -9.68 5.84 17.15
N GLY A 367 -9.44 4.69 16.55
CA GLY A 367 -9.57 3.38 17.16
C GLY A 367 -8.99 2.28 16.27
N THR A 368 -9.42 1.05 16.52
CA THR A 368 -9.04 -0.12 15.72
C THR A 368 -10.29 -0.89 15.30
N GLY A 369 -10.48 -1.04 13.99
CA GLY A 369 -11.48 -1.92 13.40
C GLY A 369 -10.79 -3.03 12.63
N VAL A 370 -11.18 -4.27 12.89
CA VAL A 370 -10.68 -5.45 12.16
C VAL A 370 -11.86 -6.30 11.71
N LEU A 371 -11.92 -6.58 10.42
CA LEU A 371 -12.79 -7.58 9.81
C LEU A 371 -11.90 -8.65 9.17
N ILE A 372 -12.13 -9.91 9.49
CA ILE A 372 -11.52 -11.05 8.80
C ILE A 372 -12.64 -11.96 8.31
N ASP A 373 -12.81 -12.06 6.99
CA ASP A 373 -13.61 -13.10 6.37
C ASP A 373 -12.68 -14.26 6.00
N ALA A 374 -13.07 -15.50 6.28
CA ALA A 374 -12.19 -16.64 6.06
C ALA A 374 -12.43 -17.39 4.75
N ALA A 375 -13.62 -17.28 4.16
CA ALA A 375 -13.99 -17.97 2.92
C ALA A 375 -15.38 -17.55 2.45
N GLY A 376 -15.52 -17.27 1.15
CA GLY A 376 -16.81 -17.03 0.55
C GLY A 376 -16.70 -16.18 -0.70
N ASP A 377 -17.65 -16.27 -1.63
CA ASP A 377 -17.76 -15.24 -2.68
C ASP A 377 -18.61 -14.08 -2.12
N ASP A 378 -17.95 -13.01 -1.67
CA ASP A 378 -18.54 -11.98 -0.80
C ASP A 378 -18.78 -10.62 -1.50
N GLU A 379 -19.72 -9.85 -0.95
CA GLU A 379 -20.02 -8.48 -1.39
C GLU A 379 -19.79 -7.46 -0.26
N TYR A 380 -18.80 -6.59 -0.46
CA TYR A 380 -18.49 -5.46 0.41
C TYR A 380 -18.97 -4.15 -0.22
N ARG A 381 -20.04 -3.58 0.32
CA ARG A 381 -20.64 -2.33 -0.18
C ARG A 381 -20.74 -1.29 0.94
N ALA A 382 -20.13 -0.13 0.74
CA ALA A 382 -20.27 0.99 1.67
C ALA A 382 -20.27 2.35 0.96
N TYR A 383 -20.70 3.40 1.67
CA TYR A 383 -20.55 4.76 1.16
C TYR A 383 -19.10 5.23 1.26
N GLY A 384 -18.54 5.24 2.48
CA GLY A 384 -17.17 5.68 2.67
C GLY A 384 -16.60 5.38 4.05
N SER A 385 -15.36 5.82 4.27
CA SER A 385 -14.58 5.56 5.49
C SER A 385 -14.62 4.09 5.95
N SER A 386 -14.57 3.14 5.02
CA SER A 386 -14.82 1.71 5.24
C SER A 386 -13.81 0.84 4.48
N GLN A 387 -13.92 -0.50 4.59
CA GLN A 387 -13.04 -1.44 3.88
C GLN A 387 -11.57 -1.21 4.24
N GLY A 388 -11.26 -1.32 5.54
CA GLY A 388 -9.90 -1.16 6.03
C GLY A 388 -9.40 0.29 6.13
N TYR A 389 -10.27 1.29 6.24
CA TYR A 389 -9.88 2.71 6.31
C TYR A 389 -9.25 3.13 7.65
N GLY A 390 -8.27 4.05 7.63
CA GLY A 390 -7.66 4.63 8.84
C GLY A 390 -7.67 6.16 8.91
N LEU A 391 -8.18 6.75 10.01
CA LEU A 391 -8.06 8.19 10.30
C LEU A 391 -7.55 8.42 11.73
N PHE A 392 -6.24 8.38 11.92
CA PHE A 392 -5.59 8.24 13.24
C PHE A 392 -5.99 6.99 14.05
N GLY A 393 -6.36 5.93 13.36
CA GLY A 393 -6.51 4.59 13.90
C GLY A 393 -5.82 3.56 13.03
N THR A 394 -6.16 2.28 13.23
CA THR A 394 -5.83 1.22 12.29
C THR A 394 -7.11 0.54 11.81
N GLY A 395 -7.35 0.58 10.51
CA GLY A 395 -8.34 -0.25 9.86
C GLY A 395 -7.68 -1.45 9.18
N LEU A 396 -8.30 -2.62 9.28
CA LEU A 396 -7.95 -3.82 8.53
C LEU A 396 -9.21 -4.54 8.07
N LEU A 397 -9.33 -4.74 6.76
CA LEU A 397 -10.17 -5.76 6.16
C LEU A 397 -9.25 -6.84 5.60
N ALA A 398 -9.49 -8.10 5.95
CA ALA A 398 -8.79 -9.23 5.37
C ALA A 398 -9.82 -10.25 4.86
N ASP A 399 -9.93 -10.40 3.55
CA ASP A 399 -10.58 -11.54 2.92
C ASP A 399 -9.52 -12.60 2.65
N LEU A 400 -9.83 -13.86 2.94
CA LEU A 400 -8.84 -14.93 2.90
C LEU A 400 -9.06 -15.90 1.74
N ALA A 401 -10.23 -15.88 1.08
CA ALA A 401 -10.52 -16.71 -0.09
C ALA A 401 -11.91 -16.44 -0.69
N GLY A 402 -11.98 -16.35 -2.02
CA GLY A 402 -13.24 -16.36 -2.76
C GLY A 402 -13.15 -15.50 -4.01
N ASN A 403 -14.27 -15.19 -4.66
CA ASN A 403 -14.27 -14.16 -5.72
C ASN A 403 -15.15 -13.01 -5.26
N ASP A 404 -14.50 -11.90 -4.93
CA ASP A 404 -15.06 -10.87 -4.09
C ASP A 404 -15.33 -9.57 -4.83
N ARG A 405 -16.26 -8.79 -4.26
CA ARG A 405 -16.67 -7.51 -4.82
C ARG A 405 -16.62 -6.42 -3.78
N TYR A 406 -15.74 -5.46 -4.02
CA TYR A 406 -15.56 -4.28 -3.18
C TYR A 406 -16.09 -3.04 -3.88
N GLU A 407 -17.18 -2.46 -3.37
CA GLU A 407 -17.76 -1.22 -3.88
C GLU A 407 -17.82 -0.15 -2.81
N LEU A 408 -17.13 0.97 -3.06
CA LEU A 408 -17.06 2.12 -2.17
C LEU A 408 -17.27 3.42 -2.96
N THR A 409 -17.79 4.47 -2.32
CA THR A 409 -17.80 5.80 -2.95
C THR A 409 -16.48 6.52 -2.66
N VAL A 410 -16.16 6.79 -1.39
CA VAL A 410 -14.98 7.58 -1.02
C VAL A 410 -14.24 7.05 0.22
N GLU A 411 -12.94 7.28 0.30
CA GLU A 411 -12.11 7.03 1.49
C GLU A 411 -12.20 5.60 2.05
N GLY A 412 -11.42 4.68 1.50
CA GLY A 412 -11.35 3.31 1.99
C GLY A 412 -10.60 2.37 1.06
N GLN A 413 -10.96 1.08 1.03
CA GLN A 413 -10.20 0.06 0.29
C GLN A 413 -8.70 0.13 0.65
N GLY A 414 -8.44 0.09 1.95
CA GLY A 414 -7.10 0.24 2.52
C GLY A 414 -6.53 1.66 2.48
N ALA A 415 -7.33 2.72 2.31
CA ALA A 415 -6.85 4.10 2.41
C ALA A 415 -6.59 4.56 3.85
N ALA A 416 -5.73 5.57 4.00
CA ALA A 416 -5.61 6.30 5.25
C ALA A 416 -5.18 7.75 5.08
N GLU A 417 -5.71 8.60 5.96
CA GLU A 417 -5.10 9.87 6.33
C GLU A 417 -4.70 9.79 7.79
N PHE A 418 -3.53 10.31 8.16
CA PHE A 418 -3.07 10.40 9.55
C PHE A 418 -2.86 9.04 10.29
N GLY A 419 -3.51 7.93 9.89
CA GLY A 419 -3.44 6.60 10.51
C GLY A 419 -2.89 5.51 9.58
N VAL A 420 -3.37 4.28 9.78
CA VAL A 420 -3.02 3.10 8.96
C VAL A 420 -4.30 2.45 8.45
N GLY A 421 -4.39 2.21 7.15
CA GLY A 421 -5.50 1.52 6.51
C GLY A 421 -4.98 0.38 5.65
N LEU A 422 -5.61 -0.79 5.76
CA LEU A 422 -5.15 -2.04 5.17
C LEU A 422 -6.35 -2.81 4.59
N LEU A 423 -6.24 -3.22 3.34
CA LEU A 423 -7.09 -4.23 2.73
C LEU A 423 -6.20 -5.35 2.20
N PHE A 424 -6.42 -6.57 2.66
CA PHE A 424 -5.75 -7.77 2.17
C PHE A 424 -6.79 -8.70 1.56
N ASP A 425 -6.64 -9.01 0.29
CA ASP A 425 -7.28 -10.14 -0.37
C ASP A 425 -6.19 -11.17 -0.73
N LEU A 426 -6.50 -12.44 -0.58
CA LEU A 426 -5.49 -13.50 -0.56
C LEU A 426 -5.69 -14.57 -1.63
N ALA A 427 -6.88 -14.67 -2.22
CA ALA A 427 -7.13 -15.63 -3.28
C ALA A 427 -8.46 -15.33 -3.93
N GLY A 428 -8.46 -15.13 -5.24
CA GLY A 428 -9.72 -14.87 -5.91
C GLY A 428 -9.62 -14.46 -7.35
N SER A 429 -10.61 -13.69 -7.79
CA SER A 429 -10.61 -12.96 -9.06
C SER A 429 -11.62 -11.86 -8.84
N ASP A 430 -11.10 -10.73 -8.38
CA ASP A 430 -11.79 -9.80 -7.52
C ASP A 430 -12.07 -8.48 -8.24
N ALA A 431 -13.08 -7.77 -7.75
CA ALA A 431 -13.51 -6.52 -8.35
C ALA A 431 -13.54 -5.38 -7.33
N TYR A 432 -12.60 -4.45 -7.50
CA TYR A 432 -12.46 -3.24 -6.70
C TYR A 432 -13.01 -2.03 -7.43
N ARG A 433 -14.08 -1.44 -6.92
CA ARG A 433 -14.72 -0.25 -7.47
C ARG A 433 -14.77 0.89 -6.46
N ILE A 434 -14.21 2.04 -6.84
CA ILE A 434 -14.27 3.26 -6.04
C ILE A 434 -14.53 4.52 -6.89
N VAL A 435 -15.00 5.61 -6.27
CA VAL A 435 -15.00 6.94 -6.89
C VAL A 435 -13.70 7.70 -6.58
N SER A 436 -13.27 7.82 -5.33
CA SER A 436 -12.05 8.54 -4.96
C SER A 436 -11.45 8.10 -3.62
N GLY A 437 -10.15 8.27 -3.42
CA GLY A 437 -9.51 8.09 -2.10
C GLY A 437 -9.49 6.63 -1.66
N GLY A 438 -8.86 5.74 -2.43
CA GLY A 438 -8.84 4.31 -2.06
C GLY A 438 -7.91 3.45 -2.87
N GLN A 439 -8.06 2.13 -2.73
CA GLN A 439 -7.15 1.16 -3.35
C GLN A 439 -5.71 1.46 -2.95
N GLY A 440 -5.47 1.50 -1.64
CA GLY A 440 -4.17 1.83 -1.05
C GLY A 440 -3.78 3.31 -1.13
N PHE A 441 -4.72 4.24 -0.96
CA PHE A 441 -4.42 5.68 -0.97
C PHE A 441 -3.78 6.16 0.35
N GLY A 442 -2.63 6.85 0.25
CA GLY A 442 -1.94 7.50 1.36
C GLY A 442 -2.17 9.01 1.41
N GLY A 443 -3.18 9.47 2.13
CA GLY A 443 -3.49 10.88 2.22
C GLY A 443 -2.64 11.65 3.24
N VAL A 444 -3.17 12.78 3.72
CA VAL A 444 -2.43 13.74 4.52
C VAL A 444 -1.95 13.18 5.85
N GLY A 445 -0.97 13.86 6.44
CA GLY A 445 -0.59 13.63 7.83
C GLY A 445 0.20 12.35 8.03
N ASN A 446 0.90 11.90 6.99
CA ASN A 446 1.58 10.62 6.90
C ASN A 446 0.65 9.40 7.04
N GLY A 447 -0.54 9.47 6.42
CA GLY A 447 -1.43 8.31 6.34
C GLY A 447 -0.76 7.15 5.59
N ILE A 448 -0.86 5.94 6.11
CA ILE A 448 -0.34 4.74 5.44
C ILE A 448 -1.52 3.94 4.91
N GLY A 449 -1.74 3.98 3.60
CA GLY A 449 -2.78 3.21 2.95
C GLY A 449 -2.19 2.11 2.09
N THR A 450 -2.62 0.88 2.30
CA THR A 450 -2.14 -0.27 1.54
C THR A 450 -3.27 -1.23 1.15
N LEU A 451 -3.31 -1.58 -0.12
CA LEU A 451 -4.05 -2.73 -0.65
C LEU A 451 -3.05 -3.81 -1.08
N VAL A 452 -3.29 -5.04 -0.65
CA VAL A 452 -2.55 -6.22 -1.13
C VAL A 452 -3.55 -7.21 -1.69
N ASP A 453 -3.30 -7.64 -2.92
CA ASP A 453 -3.91 -8.81 -3.54
C ASP A 453 -2.79 -9.82 -3.86
N LEU A 454 -3.08 -11.12 -3.78
CA LEU A 454 -2.07 -12.17 -3.96
C LEU A 454 -2.24 -12.97 -5.25
N GLU A 455 -3.47 -13.28 -5.64
CA GLU A 455 -3.75 -14.27 -6.68
C GLU A 455 -5.11 -13.98 -7.32
N GLY A 456 -5.15 -13.76 -8.63
CA GLY A 456 -6.44 -13.65 -9.31
C GLY A 456 -6.36 -13.22 -10.76
N ASN A 457 -7.46 -12.73 -11.31
CA ASN A 457 -7.40 -11.84 -12.48
C ASN A 457 -8.34 -10.71 -12.11
N ASP A 458 -7.74 -9.65 -11.61
CA ASP A 458 -8.38 -8.69 -10.74
C ASP A 458 -8.68 -7.40 -11.49
N SER A 459 -9.71 -6.70 -11.04
CA SER A 459 -10.18 -5.49 -11.69
C SER A 459 -10.24 -4.32 -10.72
N TYR A 460 -9.30 -3.39 -10.89
CA TYR A 460 -9.19 -2.16 -10.12
C TYR A 460 -9.76 -0.98 -10.90
N PHE A 461 -10.95 -0.52 -10.50
CA PHE A 461 -11.66 0.58 -11.15
C PHE A 461 -11.87 1.76 -10.20
N ALA A 462 -11.22 2.89 -10.49
CA ALA A 462 -11.56 4.19 -9.93
C ALA A 462 -12.29 5.04 -10.98
N GLU A 463 -13.52 5.51 -10.69
CA GLU A 463 -14.38 6.16 -11.67
C GLU A 463 -13.72 7.40 -12.29
N PRO A 464 -13.40 7.39 -13.61
CA PRO A 464 -12.69 8.50 -14.22
C PRO A 464 -13.61 9.64 -14.67
N ASP A 465 -14.90 9.39 -14.89
CA ASP A 465 -15.83 10.41 -15.38
C ASP A 465 -16.18 11.41 -14.27
N SER A 466 -15.70 12.65 -14.40
CA SER A 466 -15.96 13.70 -13.42
C SER A 466 -17.44 14.02 -13.24
N ALA A 467 -18.29 13.77 -14.25
CA ALA A 467 -19.73 14.00 -14.17
C ALA A 467 -20.42 12.97 -13.26
N LYS A 468 -19.82 11.80 -13.07
CA LYS A 468 -20.29 10.79 -12.11
C LYS A 468 -19.63 10.93 -10.75
N ALA A 469 -18.35 11.30 -10.74
CA ALA A 469 -17.58 11.47 -9.51
C ALA A 469 -17.88 12.79 -8.76
N TYR A 470 -18.41 13.79 -9.46
CA TYR A 470 -18.60 15.16 -8.97
C TYR A 470 -17.32 15.82 -8.45
N ARG A 471 -16.17 15.43 -9.02
CA ARG A 471 -14.81 15.85 -8.63
C ARG A 471 -13.97 16.20 -9.87
N PRO A 472 -14.34 17.25 -10.62
CA PRO A 472 -13.68 17.59 -11.88
C PRO A 472 -12.29 18.20 -11.68
N ASP A 473 -11.32 17.70 -12.44
CA ASP A 473 -9.93 18.19 -12.44
C ASP A 473 -9.65 19.11 -13.65
N ASP A 474 -9.11 20.29 -13.41
CA ASP A 474 -8.82 21.31 -14.41
C ASP A 474 -7.72 20.88 -15.40
N HIS A 475 -6.78 20.03 -15.00
CA HIS A 475 -5.73 19.45 -15.85
C HIS A 475 -6.30 18.60 -16.99
N SER A 476 -7.54 18.14 -16.83
CA SER A 476 -8.28 17.37 -17.83
C SER A 476 -9.44 18.15 -18.47
N GLN A 477 -9.43 19.47 -18.33
CA GLN A 477 -10.52 20.35 -18.76
C GLN A 477 -11.84 20.00 -18.06
N LEU A 478 -11.77 19.64 -16.77
CA LEU A 478 -12.91 19.31 -15.91
C LEU A 478 -13.67 18.03 -16.31
N ARG A 479 -13.11 17.17 -17.17
CA ARG A 479 -13.77 15.96 -17.68
C ARG A 479 -13.36 14.68 -16.95
N VAL A 480 -12.18 14.68 -16.33
CA VAL A 480 -11.65 13.53 -15.58
C VAL A 480 -11.62 13.84 -14.09
N ASN A 481 -11.87 12.81 -13.30
CA ASN A 481 -11.94 12.82 -11.85
C ASN A 481 -10.56 12.91 -11.16
N TYR A 482 -10.47 13.64 -10.04
CA TYR A 482 -9.43 13.44 -9.01
C TYR A 482 -9.64 12.08 -8.34
N SER A 483 -8.92 11.05 -8.79
CA SER A 483 -9.16 9.68 -8.30
C SER A 483 -8.49 9.42 -6.97
N TYR A 484 -7.23 9.85 -6.78
CA TYR A 484 -6.45 9.55 -5.58
C TYR A 484 -6.58 8.07 -5.18
N ALA A 485 -6.21 7.20 -6.12
CA ALA A 485 -6.39 5.77 -5.97
C ALA A 485 -5.25 4.96 -6.59
N GLN A 486 -5.22 3.66 -6.31
CA GLN A 486 -4.27 2.70 -6.88
C GLN A 486 -2.84 3.06 -6.46
N GLY A 487 -2.62 3.05 -5.15
CA GLY A 487 -1.32 3.38 -4.56
C GLY A 487 -0.94 4.86 -4.64
N ALA A 488 -1.86 5.78 -4.91
CA ALA A 488 -1.55 7.21 -4.91
C ALA A 488 -1.32 7.75 -3.49
N ALA A 489 -0.60 8.87 -3.36
CA ALA A 489 -0.44 9.57 -2.09
C ALA A 489 -0.45 11.09 -2.26
N ALA A 490 -1.16 11.80 -1.37
CA ALA A 490 -1.33 13.25 -1.47
C ALA A 490 -1.26 13.98 -0.12
N GLY A 491 -0.44 15.03 -0.08
CA GLY A 491 -0.36 15.98 1.03
C GLY A 491 -1.26 17.21 0.87
N ARG A 492 -1.35 17.97 1.96
CA ARG A 492 -1.98 19.29 2.00
C ARG A 492 -0.95 20.37 1.68
N ARG A 493 -1.09 21.01 0.52
CA ARG A 493 -0.28 22.15 0.10
C ARG A 493 -0.90 23.47 0.58
N GLY A 494 -0.77 23.75 1.88
CA GLY A 494 -1.31 24.97 2.48
C GLY A 494 -0.41 26.20 2.35
N ASP A 495 0.83 26.06 1.87
CA ASP A 495 1.81 27.15 1.78
C ASP A 495 1.40 28.29 0.83
N LEU A 496 0.52 27.99 -0.14
CA LEU A 496 -0.03 28.98 -1.07
C LEU A 496 -1.31 29.66 -0.56
N GLU A 497 -1.95 29.11 0.48
CA GLU A 497 -3.25 29.55 0.97
C GLU A 497 -3.16 30.08 2.41
N ASP A 498 -3.28 29.21 3.42
CA ASP A 498 -3.35 29.58 4.85
C ASP A 498 -2.03 29.43 5.62
N GLY A 499 -0.99 28.89 4.98
CA GLY A 499 0.32 28.62 5.57
C GLY A 499 0.42 27.31 6.36
N HIS A 500 -0.65 26.51 6.42
CA HIS A 500 -0.70 25.24 7.15
C HIS A 500 -0.62 24.05 6.19
N SER A 501 0.61 23.62 5.90
CA SER A 501 0.88 22.43 5.09
C SER A 501 0.95 21.16 5.94
N TRP A 502 0.53 20.03 5.37
CA TRP A 502 0.75 18.70 5.91
C TRP A 502 1.33 17.81 4.81
N ALA A 503 2.41 17.10 5.08
CA ALA A 503 2.93 16.15 4.12
C ALA A 503 1.93 15.03 3.80
N GLY A 504 2.00 14.53 2.56
CA GLY A 504 1.35 13.28 2.18
C GLY A 504 1.97 12.08 2.88
N GLY A 505 1.25 10.97 2.85
CA GLY A 505 1.70 9.71 3.41
C GLY A 505 2.25 8.75 2.39
N VAL A 506 2.03 7.46 2.65
CA VAL A 506 2.46 6.37 1.77
C VAL A 506 1.22 5.65 1.25
N GLY A 507 1.04 5.68 -0.06
CA GLY A 507 0.03 4.90 -0.77
C GLY A 507 0.66 3.71 -1.47
N THR A 508 0.10 2.53 -1.29
CA THR A 508 0.64 1.27 -1.82
C THR A 508 -0.46 0.39 -2.36
N LEU A 509 -0.35 -0.03 -3.63
CA LEU A 509 -1.08 -1.18 -4.17
C LEU A 509 -0.05 -2.24 -4.54
N ILE A 510 -0.21 -3.45 -4.01
CA ILE A 510 0.60 -4.62 -4.35
C ILE A 510 -0.34 -5.68 -4.92
N ASP A 511 -0.12 -6.04 -6.17
CA ASP A 511 -0.63 -7.26 -6.78
C ASP A 511 0.55 -8.20 -7.04
N LEU A 512 0.32 -9.51 -7.00
CA LEU A 512 1.40 -10.50 -7.09
C LEU A 512 1.23 -11.51 -8.21
N ASN A 513 0.02 -11.91 -8.58
CA ASN A 513 -0.16 -12.85 -9.69
C ASN A 513 -1.55 -12.66 -10.31
N GLY A 514 -1.60 -12.39 -11.61
CA GLY A 514 -2.88 -12.40 -12.30
C GLY A 514 -2.80 -12.02 -13.76
N ASN A 515 -3.91 -11.58 -14.33
CA ASN A 515 -3.91 -10.76 -15.55
C ASN A 515 -4.92 -9.66 -15.26
N ASP A 516 -4.40 -8.53 -14.85
CA ASP A 516 -5.11 -7.57 -14.04
C ASP A 516 -5.42 -6.32 -14.85
N THR A 517 -6.46 -5.61 -14.44
CA THR A 517 -6.88 -4.39 -15.11
C THR A 517 -6.99 -3.24 -14.13
N TYR A 518 -6.08 -2.28 -14.29
CA TYR A 518 -6.03 -1.03 -13.56
C TYR A 518 -6.63 0.09 -14.41
N ARG A 519 -7.80 0.59 -14.03
CA ARG A 519 -8.45 1.72 -14.69
C ARG A 519 -8.80 2.83 -13.73
N SER A 520 -8.28 4.02 -13.97
CA SER A 520 -8.49 5.17 -13.08
C SER A 520 -8.46 6.50 -13.82
N GLY A 521 -8.85 7.59 -13.16
CA GLY A 521 -8.82 8.96 -13.68
C GLY A 521 -7.46 9.62 -13.54
N ASN A 522 -7.45 10.86 -13.03
CA ASN A 522 -6.21 11.58 -12.72
C ASN A 522 -5.72 11.25 -11.31
N TRP A 523 -4.43 11.49 -11.04
CA TRP A 523 -3.82 11.33 -9.71
C TRP A 523 -3.95 9.91 -9.18
N SER A 524 -3.48 8.94 -9.97
CA SER A 524 -3.67 7.51 -9.70
C SER A 524 -2.49 6.66 -10.17
N ILE A 525 -2.47 5.38 -9.83
CA ILE A 525 -1.43 4.41 -10.25
C ILE A 525 -0.04 4.91 -9.85
N GLY A 526 0.26 4.76 -8.55
CA GLY A 526 1.56 5.12 -8.00
C GLY A 526 1.91 6.60 -8.15
N SER A 527 0.92 7.49 -7.97
CA SER A 527 1.15 8.94 -8.08
C SER A 527 1.51 9.57 -6.73
N GLY A 528 2.45 10.51 -6.72
CA GLY A 528 2.78 11.35 -5.57
C GLY A 528 2.26 12.79 -5.67
N TYR A 529 1.91 13.40 -4.55
CA TYR A 529 1.64 14.84 -4.45
C TYR A 529 2.04 15.38 -3.07
N TRP A 530 2.78 16.49 -3.02
CA TRP A 530 3.16 17.23 -1.79
C TRP A 530 3.71 16.35 -0.65
N TYR A 531 4.97 15.92 -0.76
CA TYR A 531 5.65 14.98 0.16
C TYR A 531 5.00 13.60 0.26
N GLY A 532 3.99 13.30 -0.55
CA GLY A 532 3.44 11.96 -0.70
C GLY A 532 4.41 11.00 -1.40
N ILE A 533 4.32 9.74 -1.01
CA ILE A 533 5.00 8.60 -1.62
C ILE A 533 3.90 7.66 -2.14
N GLY A 534 3.67 7.63 -3.45
CA GLY A 534 2.64 6.76 -4.03
C GLY A 534 3.27 5.70 -4.92
N TRP A 535 3.02 4.41 -4.65
CA TRP A 535 3.58 3.28 -5.40
C TRP A 535 2.55 2.23 -5.79
N LEU A 536 2.73 1.63 -6.97
CA LEU A 536 2.08 0.38 -7.39
C LEU A 536 3.15 -0.66 -7.71
N TYR A 537 2.96 -1.88 -7.23
CA TYR A 537 3.77 -3.05 -7.56
C TYR A 537 2.88 -4.13 -8.16
N ASP A 538 3.28 -4.63 -9.31
CA ASP A 538 2.77 -5.87 -9.91
C ASP A 538 3.95 -6.82 -10.10
N ALA A 539 3.74 -8.11 -9.81
CA ALA A 539 4.81 -9.09 -9.86
C ALA A 539 4.75 -10.04 -11.06
N SER A 540 3.57 -10.21 -11.67
CA SER A 540 3.43 -11.01 -12.89
C SER A 540 2.01 -10.96 -13.43
N GLY A 541 1.89 -10.84 -14.75
CA GLY A 541 0.62 -11.00 -15.45
C GLY A 541 0.74 -10.57 -16.91
N ASP A 542 -0.33 -10.66 -17.70
CA ASP A 542 -0.45 -9.85 -18.92
C ASP A 542 -1.46 -8.72 -18.61
N ASP A 543 -0.98 -7.59 -18.12
CA ASP A 543 -1.77 -6.59 -17.39
C ASP A 543 -2.16 -5.38 -18.25
N LEU A 544 -3.19 -4.64 -17.80
CA LEU A 544 -3.64 -3.39 -18.42
C LEU A 544 -3.64 -2.25 -17.42
N TYR A 545 -2.78 -1.26 -17.66
CA TYR A 545 -2.74 0.02 -16.94
C TYR A 545 -3.34 1.14 -17.77
N SER A 546 -4.48 1.69 -17.36
CA SER A 546 -5.23 2.71 -18.11
C SER A 546 -5.61 3.91 -17.25
N ALA A 547 -4.94 5.05 -17.46
CA ALA A 547 -5.18 6.27 -16.68
C ALA A 547 -5.01 7.56 -17.47
N SER A 548 -5.23 8.70 -16.80
CA SER A 548 -5.17 10.04 -17.39
C SER A 548 -3.98 10.85 -16.84
N VAL A 549 -4.17 12.07 -16.35
CA VAL A 549 -3.08 13.02 -16.01
C VAL A 549 -2.55 12.74 -14.62
N PHE A 550 -1.24 12.95 -14.43
CA PHE A 550 -0.58 12.71 -13.14
C PHE A 550 -0.86 11.28 -12.64
N SER A 551 -0.78 10.33 -13.56
CA SER A 551 -0.93 8.91 -13.26
C SER A 551 0.21 8.10 -13.89
N LEU A 552 0.30 6.81 -13.55
CA LEU A 552 1.32 5.88 -14.07
C LEU A 552 2.72 6.34 -13.63
N ALA A 553 3.01 6.23 -12.33
CA ALA A 553 4.27 6.66 -11.70
C ALA A 553 4.57 8.16 -11.82
N SER A 554 3.56 9.02 -11.79
CA SER A 554 3.73 10.47 -11.96
C SER A 554 3.65 11.23 -10.63
N GLY A 555 3.88 12.54 -10.65
CA GLY A 555 3.59 13.35 -9.47
C GLY A 555 3.84 14.85 -9.63
N ALA A 556 3.43 15.58 -8.59
CA ALA A 556 3.65 17.02 -8.51
C ALA A 556 4.03 17.49 -7.10
N HIS A 557 5.00 18.40 -7.03
CA HIS A 557 5.41 19.13 -5.84
C HIS A 557 6.08 18.25 -4.78
N PHE A 558 7.41 18.13 -4.84
CA PHE A 558 8.24 17.55 -3.78
C PHE A 558 7.76 16.15 -3.36
N CYS A 559 7.61 15.23 -4.31
CA CYS A 559 6.96 13.94 -4.07
C CYS A 559 7.68 12.77 -4.77
N ILE A 560 7.25 11.56 -4.46
CA ILE A 560 7.73 10.32 -5.10
C ILE A 560 6.52 9.57 -5.66
N GLY A 561 6.56 9.25 -6.96
CA GLY A 561 5.62 8.36 -7.64
C GLY A 561 6.37 7.20 -8.29
N ALA A 562 5.89 5.97 -8.12
CA ALA A 562 6.51 4.80 -8.74
C ALA A 562 5.51 3.73 -9.19
N LEU A 563 5.83 3.05 -10.29
CA LEU A 563 5.16 1.86 -10.80
C LEU A 563 6.25 0.86 -11.12
N ILE A 564 6.19 -0.31 -10.50
CA ILE A 564 7.11 -1.42 -10.74
C ILE A 564 6.28 -2.61 -11.19
N ASP A 565 6.41 -2.96 -12.45
CA ASP A 565 5.98 -4.24 -13.00
C ASP A 565 7.23 -5.12 -13.15
N GLU A 566 7.14 -6.40 -12.77
CA GLU A 566 8.28 -7.31 -12.84
C GLU A 566 8.33 -8.15 -14.12
N LEU A 567 7.18 -8.63 -14.63
CA LEU A 567 7.14 -9.61 -15.72
C LEU A 567 5.75 -9.62 -16.39
N GLY A 568 5.70 -9.56 -17.70
CA GLY A 568 4.41 -9.70 -18.38
C GLY A 568 4.43 -9.52 -19.88
N ASN A 569 3.26 -9.35 -20.50
CA ASN A 569 3.14 -8.72 -21.82
C ASN A 569 2.06 -7.64 -21.71
N ASP A 570 2.47 -6.51 -21.19
CA ASP A 570 1.60 -5.55 -20.54
C ASP A 570 1.18 -4.44 -21.49
N ARG A 571 0.11 -3.76 -21.10
CA ARG A 571 -0.45 -2.64 -21.86
C ARG A 571 -0.58 -1.43 -20.98
N TYR A 572 0.09 -0.37 -21.40
CA TYR A 572 0.03 0.92 -20.74
C TYR A 572 -0.67 1.91 -21.65
N GLU A 573 -1.79 2.48 -21.20
CA GLU A 573 -2.65 3.34 -21.99
C GLU A 573 -2.96 4.66 -21.28
N GLY A 574 -2.60 5.76 -21.93
CA GLY A 574 -3.09 7.09 -21.57
C GLY A 574 -4.29 7.51 -22.39
N TYR A 575 -5.30 8.08 -21.75
CA TYR A 575 -6.47 8.63 -22.44
C TYR A 575 -6.82 10.06 -22.01
N GLY A 576 -7.72 10.68 -22.78
CA GLY A 576 -8.14 12.08 -22.60
C GLY A 576 -7.28 13.07 -23.40
N ASP A 577 -7.71 14.33 -23.44
CA ASP A 577 -7.02 15.38 -24.21
C ASP A 577 -5.86 16.04 -23.42
N SER A 578 -5.24 15.28 -22.51
CA SER A 578 -4.24 15.80 -21.57
C SER A 578 -2.81 15.69 -22.10
N HIS A 579 -1.89 16.47 -21.51
CA HIS A 579 -0.59 16.77 -22.12
C HIS A 579 0.61 16.03 -21.49
N THR A 580 0.42 15.24 -20.42
CA THR A 580 1.52 14.70 -19.59
C THR A 580 1.13 13.41 -18.84
N GLY A 581 1.97 12.37 -18.91
CA GLY A 581 1.76 11.09 -18.19
C GLY A 581 2.98 10.16 -18.28
N MET A 582 2.85 8.91 -17.79
CA MET A 582 3.86 7.84 -17.68
C MET A 582 5.27 8.30 -17.23
N ALA A 583 5.55 8.15 -15.93
CA ALA A 583 6.73 8.71 -15.29
C ALA A 583 6.87 10.22 -15.56
N PHE A 584 5.81 11.00 -15.34
CA PHE A 584 5.85 12.45 -15.44
C PHE A 584 6.17 13.10 -14.10
N GLY A 585 7.24 13.91 -14.05
CA GLY A 585 7.66 14.63 -12.85
C GLY A 585 7.45 16.13 -12.96
N HIS A 586 6.66 16.71 -12.06
CA HIS A 586 6.47 18.16 -11.93
C HIS A 586 6.97 18.68 -10.58
N ASP A 587 7.86 19.69 -10.62
CA ASP A 587 8.27 20.46 -9.43
C ASP A 587 8.90 19.58 -8.34
N PHE A 588 10.18 19.21 -8.52
CA PHE A 588 10.91 18.33 -7.60
C PHE A 588 10.20 17.00 -7.35
N THR A 589 9.79 16.33 -8.42
CA THR A 589 9.20 14.99 -8.32
C THR A 589 10.23 13.93 -8.70
N ILE A 590 10.23 12.80 -8.00
CA ILE A 590 10.84 11.55 -8.48
C ILE A 590 9.70 10.70 -9.04
N ALA A 591 9.71 10.49 -10.35
CA ALA A 591 8.75 9.69 -11.09
C ALA A 591 9.49 8.47 -11.68
N LEU A 592 9.12 7.26 -11.27
CA LEU A 592 9.81 6.03 -11.64
C LEU A 592 8.84 4.98 -12.17
N LEU A 593 8.84 4.76 -13.48
CA LEU A 593 8.20 3.61 -14.10
C LEU A 593 9.30 2.61 -14.47
N TYR A 594 9.20 1.40 -13.92
CA TYR A 594 10.06 0.28 -14.23
C TYR A 594 9.19 -0.90 -14.68
N ASP A 595 9.46 -1.39 -15.89
CA ASP A 595 8.94 -2.65 -16.39
C ASP A 595 10.11 -3.66 -16.45
N GLY A 596 9.93 -4.81 -15.80
CA GLY A 596 10.95 -5.85 -15.66
C GLY A 596 11.15 -6.72 -16.90
N GLY A 597 10.28 -6.57 -17.90
CA GLY A 597 10.42 -7.07 -19.26
C GLY A 597 9.21 -7.87 -19.72
N GLY A 598 9.10 -8.04 -21.04
CA GLY A 598 7.88 -8.56 -21.63
C GLY A 598 7.85 -8.44 -23.14
N ASN A 599 6.67 -8.31 -23.73
CA ASN A 599 6.53 -7.75 -25.08
C ASN A 599 5.40 -6.73 -25.01
N ASP A 600 5.75 -5.55 -24.57
CA ASP A 600 4.83 -4.62 -23.95
C ASP A 600 4.35 -3.59 -24.96
N THR A 601 3.19 -3.00 -24.67
CA THR A 601 2.59 -1.98 -25.52
C THR A 601 2.29 -0.73 -24.74
N TYR A 602 3.02 0.33 -25.06
CA TYR A 602 2.89 1.64 -24.45
C TYR A 602 2.21 2.61 -25.43
N ARG A 603 1.05 3.16 -25.05
CA ARG A 603 0.24 4.04 -25.90
C ARG A 603 -0.08 5.33 -25.17
N TYR A 604 0.51 6.44 -25.64
CA TYR A 604 0.32 7.75 -25.02
C TYR A 604 0.15 8.88 -26.05
N GLY A 605 -0.88 9.71 -25.88
CA GLY A 605 -1.23 10.79 -26.83
C GLY A 605 -0.46 12.10 -26.65
N ALA A 606 0.39 12.20 -25.64
CA ALA A 606 1.10 13.43 -25.29
C ALA A 606 2.53 13.18 -24.85
N ASP A 607 3.22 14.20 -24.33
CA ASP A 607 4.61 14.03 -23.91
C ASP A 607 4.65 13.26 -22.59
N GLY A 608 5.22 12.06 -22.56
CA GLY A 608 5.02 11.22 -21.38
C GLY A 608 5.79 9.90 -21.26
N PHE A 609 6.90 9.66 -21.94
CA PHE A 609 7.76 8.51 -21.62
C PHE A 609 9.00 9.05 -20.91
N GLY A 610 8.87 9.34 -19.61
CA GLY A 610 9.94 9.96 -18.82
C GLY A 610 10.11 11.46 -19.13
N TYR A 611 9.11 12.26 -18.75
CA TYR A 611 9.14 13.72 -18.91
C TYR A 611 9.33 14.40 -17.55
N ALA A 612 10.46 15.11 -17.38
CA ALA A 612 10.73 15.92 -16.21
C ALA A 612 10.51 17.40 -16.49
N ILE A 613 9.91 18.11 -15.53
CA ILE A 613 9.84 19.57 -15.51
C ILE A 613 10.12 20.11 -14.11
N ASN A 614 10.65 21.34 -14.06
CA ASN A 614 10.89 22.08 -12.82
C ASN A 614 11.78 21.28 -11.84
N MET A 615 12.96 20.86 -12.31
CA MET A 615 13.98 20.13 -11.56
C MET A 615 13.51 18.77 -11.02
N SER A 616 12.72 18.05 -11.81
CA SER A 616 12.27 16.69 -11.49
C SER A 616 13.22 15.62 -12.04
N LEU A 617 13.10 14.42 -11.49
CA LEU A 617 13.70 13.19 -11.96
C LEU A 617 12.58 12.29 -12.50
N ALA A 618 12.55 12.06 -13.80
CA ALA A 618 11.59 11.20 -14.48
C ALA A 618 12.33 10.05 -15.14
N LEU A 619 12.09 8.82 -14.68
CA LEU A 619 12.73 7.60 -15.14
C LEU A 619 11.66 6.67 -15.70
N PHE A 620 11.66 6.49 -17.01
CA PHE A 620 10.94 5.43 -17.69
C PHE A 620 11.96 4.37 -18.11
N VAL A 621 11.83 3.15 -17.58
CA VAL A 621 12.77 2.06 -17.81
C VAL A 621 12.01 0.80 -18.17
N ASP A 622 12.24 0.31 -19.37
CA ASP A 622 11.88 -1.03 -19.81
C ASP A 622 13.16 -1.89 -19.80
N ALA A 623 13.13 -2.98 -19.03
CA ALA A 623 14.28 -3.85 -18.85
C ALA A 623 14.50 -4.82 -20.03
N GLY A 624 13.55 -4.94 -20.94
CA GLY A 624 13.71 -5.53 -22.28
C GLY A 624 12.53 -6.39 -22.73
N GLY A 625 12.41 -6.57 -24.04
CA GLY A 625 11.26 -7.21 -24.67
C GLY A 625 11.33 -7.07 -26.19
N ASP A 626 10.28 -7.42 -26.94
CA ASP A 626 10.09 -6.89 -28.30
C ASP A 626 8.90 -5.91 -28.25
N ASP A 627 9.18 -4.65 -27.92
CA ASP A 627 8.16 -3.73 -27.39
C ASP A 627 7.58 -2.80 -28.44
N THR A 628 6.39 -2.25 -28.16
CA THR A 628 5.71 -1.29 -29.04
C THR A 628 5.38 0.00 -28.32
N TYR A 629 6.01 1.09 -28.75
CA TYR A 629 5.78 2.44 -28.23
C TYR A 629 5.03 3.28 -29.24
N VAL A 630 3.87 3.81 -28.86
CA VAL A 630 3.01 4.65 -29.71
C VAL A 630 2.85 6.04 -29.11
N LEU A 631 3.27 7.05 -29.87
CA LEU A 631 3.16 8.46 -29.53
C LEU A 631 2.41 9.22 -30.62
N ASP A 632 1.66 10.26 -30.26
CA ASP A 632 1.05 11.15 -31.26
C ASP A 632 2.09 11.95 -32.06
N ARG A 633 1.84 12.08 -33.38
CA ARG A 633 2.72 12.77 -34.32
C ARG A 633 2.91 14.24 -33.90
N GLY A 634 4.16 14.67 -33.84
CA GLY A 634 4.54 16.04 -33.46
C GLY A 634 4.88 16.22 -31.97
N LYS A 635 4.71 15.17 -31.15
CA LYS A 635 5.18 15.13 -29.76
C LYS A 635 6.63 14.64 -29.68
N GLU A 636 7.38 15.13 -28.69
CA GLU A 636 8.77 14.71 -28.46
C GLU A 636 8.82 13.48 -27.56
N GLY A 637 8.04 13.52 -26.48
CA GLY A 637 7.50 12.45 -25.66
C GLY A 637 8.42 11.40 -25.05
N PHE A 638 9.70 11.33 -25.38
CA PHE A 638 10.60 10.31 -24.82
C PHE A 638 11.84 10.95 -24.20
N GLY A 639 12.00 10.76 -22.89
CA GLY A 639 13.17 11.23 -22.15
C GLY A 639 13.44 12.70 -22.37
N ILE A 640 12.52 13.56 -21.93
CA ILE A 640 12.61 15.00 -22.22
C ILE A 640 12.55 15.86 -20.96
N THR A 641 13.01 17.10 -21.10
CA THR A 641 13.01 18.14 -20.06
C THR A 641 12.35 19.41 -20.58
N ASN A 642 11.84 20.29 -19.70
CA ASN A 642 11.31 21.60 -20.12
C ASN A 642 12.38 22.70 -20.23
N PHE A 643 13.65 22.31 -20.41
CA PHE A 643 14.80 23.22 -20.39
C PHE A 643 14.60 24.50 -21.21
N ASN A 644 14.81 25.65 -20.57
CA ASN A 644 14.98 26.94 -21.21
C ASN A 644 16.36 27.54 -20.90
N VAL A 645 16.92 28.30 -21.83
CA VAL A 645 18.20 29.00 -21.64
C VAL A 645 18.18 29.95 -20.43
N THR A 646 17.01 30.46 -20.05
CA THR A 646 16.84 31.29 -18.85
C THR A 646 17.11 30.54 -17.56
N ASP A 647 17.02 29.21 -17.55
CA ASP A 647 17.14 28.38 -16.35
C ASP A 647 18.61 28.08 -15.97
N LEU A 648 19.55 28.48 -16.83
CA LEU A 648 20.99 28.49 -16.53
C LEU A 648 21.38 29.62 -15.54
N ALA A 649 20.54 30.64 -15.43
CA ALA A 649 20.76 31.77 -14.53
C ALA A 649 19.48 32.05 -13.72
N PRO A 650 19.10 31.14 -12.79
CA PRO A 650 17.93 31.35 -11.96
C PRO A 650 18.06 32.68 -11.22
N ASN A 651 16.97 33.45 -11.22
CA ASN A 651 16.94 34.73 -10.51
C ASN A 651 16.90 34.50 -8.99
N VAL A 652 17.01 35.59 -8.22
CA VAL A 652 16.98 35.54 -6.76
C VAL A 652 15.69 34.93 -6.17
N THR A 653 14.59 34.88 -6.94
CA THR A 653 13.31 34.30 -6.49
C THR A 653 13.19 32.80 -6.75
N ARG A 654 14.13 32.21 -7.50
CA ARG A 654 14.18 30.78 -7.80
C ARG A 654 15.60 30.24 -7.68
N ASN A 655 16.38 30.81 -6.76
CA ASN A 655 17.78 30.44 -6.57
C ASN A 655 17.91 28.93 -6.36
N TYR A 656 17.02 28.27 -5.58
CA TYR A 656 17.10 26.83 -5.24
C TYR A 656 17.12 25.89 -6.46
N LEU A 657 16.76 26.39 -7.64
CA LEU A 657 16.91 25.65 -8.89
C LEU A 657 18.35 25.55 -9.38
N ALA A 658 19.32 26.26 -8.78
CA ALA A 658 20.72 26.24 -9.19
C ALA A 658 21.48 24.95 -8.81
N TRP A 659 20.97 24.22 -7.81
CA TRP A 659 21.66 23.08 -7.19
C TRP A 659 21.30 21.70 -7.77
N PRO A 660 20.03 21.37 -8.06
CA PRO A 660 19.65 20.03 -8.49
C PRO A 660 19.92 19.77 -9.98
N VAL A 661 19.69 18.53 -10.39
CA VAL A 661 19.69 18.09 -11.79
C VAL A 661 18.25 17.74 -12.19
N GLU A 662 17.84 18.21 -13.36
CA GLU A 662 16.61 17.77 -14.02
C GLU A 662 16.95 16.66 -15.02
N VAL A 663 16.32 15.50 -14.88
CA VAL A 663 16.56 14.35 -15.76
C VAL A 663 15.23 13.78 -16.23
N GLY A 664 15.02 13.75 -17.53
CA GLY A 664 13.99 12.93 -18.17
C GLY A 664 14.66 11.79 -18.94
N LEU A 665 14.48 10.56 -18.49
CA LEU A 665 15.05 9.36 -19.09
C LEU A 665 13.95 8.48 -19.66
N PHE A 666 14.13 8.09 -20.91
CA PHE A 666 13.53 6.92 -21.52
C PHE A 666 14.65 5.92 -21.81
N LEU A 667 14.55 4.74 -21.22
CA LEU A 667 15.48 3.64 -21.40
C LEU A 667 14.72 2.38 -21.82
N ASP A 668 15.01 1.89 -23.00
CA ASP A 668 14.76 0.51 -23.41
C ASP A 668 16.09 -0.25 -23.36
N ALA A 669 16.17 -1.24 -22.47
CA ALA A 669 17.42 -1.93 -22.16
C ALA A 669 17.77 -3.08 -23.12
N GLY A 670 16.88 -3.46 -24.03
CA GLY A 670 17.17 -4.39 -25.11
C GLY A 670 15.96 -5.05 -25.71
N GLY A 671 15.95 -5.18 -27.03
CA GLY A 671 14.79 -5.71 -27.72
C GLY A 671 14.86 -5.59 -29.23
N LYS A 672 13.72 -5.81 -29.88
CA LYS A 672 13.45 -5.38 -31.26
C LYS A 672 12.16 -4.58 -31.30
N ASP A 673 12.33 -3.27 -31.20
CA ASP A 673 11.24 -2.43 -30.73
C ASP A 673 10.60 -1.64 -31.87
N ARG A 674 9.35 -1.28 -31.65
CA ARG A 674 8.52 -0.60 -32.64
C ARG A 674 8.07 0.73 -32.11
N TYR A 675 8.78 1.77 -32.57
CA TYR A 675 8.40 3.16 -32.32
C TYR A 675 7.45 3.65 -33.40
N LEU A 676 6.20 3.92 -33.04
CA LEU A 676 5.13 4.34 -33.94
C LEU A 676 4.67 5.77 -33.62
N GLU A 677 4.41 6.54 -34.68
CA GLU A 677 3.80 7.85 -34.63
C GLU A 677 2.35 7.75 -35.11
N ARG A 678 1.39 8.01 -34.22
CA ARG A 678 -0.04 8.00 -34.48
C ARG A 678 -0.50 9.38 -34.97
N ASP A 679 -1.31 9.42 -36.01
CA ASP A 679 -2.00 10.64 -36.43
C ASP A 679 -3.29 10.82 -35.60
N PRO A 680 -3.41 11.85 -34.74
CA PRO A 680 -4.56 11.99 -33.84
C PRO A 680 -5.91 12.14 -34.57
N ALA A 681 -5.91 12.60 -35.82
CA ALA A 681 -7.14 12.85 -36.58
C ALA A 681 -7.64 11.58 -37.30
N THR A 682 -6.73 10.69 -37.70
CA THR A 682 -7.07 9.49 -38.50
C THR A 682 -6.85 8.18 -37.76
N GLY A 683 -6.11 8.19 -36.65
CA GLY A 683 -5.66 7.00 -35.93
C GLY A 683 -4.58 6.21 -36.67
N GLN A 684 -4.10 6.67 -37.83
CA GLN A 684 -3.10 5.96 -38.62
C GLN A 684 -1.74 5.98 -37.90
N GLU A 685 -1.15 4.81 -37.72
CA GLU A 685 0.20 4.63 -37.15
C GLU A 685 1.25 4.43 -38.25
N THR A 686 2.36 5.15 -38.14
CA THR A 686 3.50 5.04 -39.04
C THR A 686 4.80 4.93 -38.24
N PRO A 687 5.78 4.09 -38.63
CA PRO A 687 7.05 4.01 -37.93
C PRO A 687 7.76 5.36 -37.83
N SER A 688 8.36 5.65 -36.67
CA SER A 688 9.19 6.84 -36.49
C SER A 688 10.47 6.73 -37.33
N VAL A 689 10.93 7.87 -37.83
CA VAL A 689 12.22 7.95 -38.57
C VAL A 689 13.39 8.21 -37.62
N ALA A 690 13.12 8.85 -36.47
CA ALA A 690 14.14 9.26 -35.51
C ALA A 690 14.36 8.22 -34.41
N ARG A 691 13.28 7.64 -33.88
CA ARG A 691 13.28 6.66 -32.78
C ARG A 691 13.25 5.25 -33.38
N LYS A 692 14.22 4.42 -32.99
CA LYS A 692 14.46 3.07 -33.52
C LYS A 692 15.51 2.36 -32.66
N ASP A 693 15.62 1.06 -32.82
CA ASP A 693 16.63 0.23 -32.16
C ASP A 693 18.04 0.83 -32.26
N GLY A 694 18.73 0.88 -31.12
CA GLY A 694 20.07 1.41 -30.96
C GLY A 694 20.18 2.93 -31.07
N ALA A 695 19.07 3.67 -31.19
CA ALA A 695 19.11 5.13 -31.22
C ALA A 695 19.42 5.71 -29.84
N ARG A 696 20.19 6.80 -29.85
CA ARG A 696 20.56 7.58 -28.66
C ARG A 696 20.33 9.03 -28.97
N ILE A 697 19.38 9.67 -28.30
CA ILE A 697 18.99 11.06 -28.57
C ILE A 697 19.05 11.82 -27.26
N LEU A 698 19.74 12.95 -27.27
CA LEU A 698 19.81 13.83 -26.12
C LEU A 698 19.02 15.11 -26.37
N ARG A 699 18.29 15.54 -25.34
CA ARG A 699 17.50 16.77 -25.34
C ARG A 699 17.83 17.63 -24.12
N PRO A 700 17.89 18.96 -24.26
CA PRO A 700 18.02 19.70 -25.53
C PRO A 700 19.32 19.30 -26.26
N ALA A 701 19.28 19.31 -27.60
CA ALA A 701 20.48 19.18 -28.43
C ALA A 701 21.20 20.54 -28.51
N SER A 702 21.78 21.02 -27.41
CA SER A 702 22.36 22.36 -27.32
C SER A 702 23.73 22.36 -26.63
N PRO A 703 24.75 23.06 -27.17
CA PRO A 703 26.03 23.27 -26.48
C PRO A 703 25.89 23.93 -25.10
N LEU A 704 24.78 24.64 -24.87
CA LEU A 704 24.49 25.27 -23.58
C LEU A 704 24.16 24.25 -22.49
N ARG A 705 23.61 23.09 -22.85
CA ARG A 705 23.42 21.96 -21.94
C ARG A 705 24.76 21.46 -21.43
N ASP A 706 25.72 21.28 -22.34
CA ASP A 706 27.06 20.78 -22.06
C ASP A 706 27.88 21.74 -21.18
N ALA A 707 27.45 23.00 -21.06
CA ALA A 707 28.14 24.01 -20.26
C ALA A 707 27.88 23.91 -18.75
N ASP A 708 26.76 23.31 -18.33
CA ASP A 708 26.32 23.25 -16.92
C ASP A 708 25.91 21.82 -16.49
N GLY A 709 25.48 20.96 -17.43
CA GLY A 709 25.23 19.54 -17.16
C GLY A 709 24.13 19.25 -16.14
N ARG A 710 23.21 20.21 -15.92
CA ARG A 710 22.09 20.12 -14.96
C ARG A 710 20.76 19.69 -15.58
N TYR A 711 20.63 19.68 -16.91
CA TYR A 711 19.40 19.30 -17.59
C TYR A 711 19.71 18.21 -18.61
N ALA A 712 19.07 17.05 -18.49
CA ALA A 712 19.30 15.93 -19.38
C ALA A 712 17.98 15.22 -19.74
N GLY A 713 17.54 15.43 -20.97
CA GLY A 713 16.61 14.55 -21.65
C GLY A 713 17.38 13.47 -22.39
N ILE A 714 17.07 12.20 -22.14
CA ILE A 714 17.78 11.04 -22.65
C ILE A 714 16.77 10.06 -23.23
N PHE A 715 16.78 9.88 -24.55
CA PHE A 715 16.27 8.69 -25.20
C PHE A 715 17.42 7.71 -25.39
N PHE A 716 17.28 6.52 -24.86
CA PHE A 716 18.25 5.46 -25.03
C PHE A 716 17.55 4.14 -25.32
N ASP A 717 17.88 3.57 -26.47
CA ASP A 717 17.51 2.21 -26.84
C ASP A 717 18.80 1.41 -27.05
N ARG A 718 18.84 0.21 -26.46
CA ARG A 718 19.96 -0.71 -26.60
C ARG A 718 19.67 -1.75 -27.68
N ALA A 719 20.39 -1.66 -28.80
CA ALA A 719 20.29 -2.70 -29.84
C ALA A 719 20.73 -4.11 -29.35
N GLY A 720 19.84 -5.10 -29.45
CA GLY A 720 20.15 -6.53 -29.35
C GLY A 720 19.34 -7.30 -28.30
N ALA A 721 19.21 -8.61 -28.50
CA ALA A 721 18.25 -9.48 -27.79
C ALA A 721 18.66 -9.95 -26.37
N SER A 722 19.63 -9.31 -25.71
CA SER A 722 20.00 -9.69 -24.34
C SER A 722 20.24 -8.44 -23.51
N PRO A 723 19.27 -8.05 -22.66
CA PRO A 723 19.51 -7.02 -21.66
C PRO A 723 20.58 -7.54 -20.69
N GLY A 724 21.61 -6.74 -20.45
CA GLY A 724 22.45 -6.93 -19.26
C GLY A 724 21.64 -6.52 -18.03
N PRO A 725 21.95 -7.03 -16.83
CA PRO A 725 21.24 -6.59 -15.62
C PRO A 725 21.40 -5.08 -15.42
N ILE A 726 20.34 -4.44 -14.93
CA ILE A 726 20.38 -3.07 -14.43
C ILE A 726 20.60 -3.18 -12.91
N ASP A 727 21.78 -2.83 -12.43
CA ASP A 727 22.19 -3.05 -11.03
C ASP A 727 21.35 -2.23 -10.04
N TRP A 728 20.86 -1.07 -10.49
CA TRP A 728 19.91 -0.23 -9.76
C TRP A 728 18.66 -1.01 -9.36
N PHE A 729 18.09 -1.79 -10.28
CA PHE A 729 16.88 -2.60 -10.07
C PHE A 729 17.20 -4.07 -9.79
N ARG A 730 18.41 -4.38 -9.32
CA ARG A 730 18.74 -5.76 -8.98
C ARG A 730 17.92 -6.19 -7.77
N ASN A 731 17.04 -7.17 -7.94
CA ASN A 731 16.24 -7.72 -6.85
C ASN A 731 17.13 -8.38 -5.79
N ARG A 732 17.36 -7.65 -4.68
CA ARG A 732 18.22 -8.08 -3.56
C ARG A 732 17.55 -9.11 -2.66
N TRP A 733 16.23 -9.29 -2.78
CA TRP A 733 15.39 -10.14 -1.94
C TRP A 733 15.18 -11.54 -2.55
N SER A 734 15.25 -11.68 -3.88
CA SER A 734 15.06 -12.93 -4.63
C SER A 734 15.95 -14.12 -4.21
N ALA A 735 17.09 -13.85 -3.57
CA ALA A 735 18.03 -14.88 -3.11
C ALA A 735 17.83 -15.28 -1.64
N MET A 736 16.88 -14.67 -0.93
CA MET A 736 16.60 -15.03 0.46
C MET A 736 15.59 -16.16 0.54
N PRO A 737 15.88 -17.23 1.31
CA PRO A 737 14.88 -18.26 1.54
C PRO A 737 13.69 -17.64 2.26
N PRO A 738 12.45 -18.12 2.00
CA PRO A 738 11.29 -17.67 2.74
C PRO A 738 11.52 -17.88 4.24
N PRO A 739 10.95 -17.01 5.09
CA PRO A 739 11.13 -17.11 6.54
C PRO A 739 10.73 -18.50 7.03
N ALA A 740 11.57 -19.07 7.90
CA ALA A 740 11.22 -20.32 8.57
C ALA A 740 10.01 -20.05 9.51
N PRO A 741 8.98 -20.90 9.47
CA PRO A 741 7.78 -20.73 10.29
C PRO A 741 8.02 -20.78 11.80
#